data_AF-A0A5J4VZ12-F1
#
_entry.id   AF-A0A5J4VZ12-F1
#
_cell.length_a   1.000
_cell.length_b   1.000
_cell.length_c   1.000
_cell.angle_alpha   90.00
_cell.angle_beta   90.00
_cell.angle_gamma   90.00
#
_symmetry.space_group_name_H-M   'P 1'
#
loop_
_entity.id
_entity.type
_entity.pdbx_description
1 polymer ?
#
loop_
_entity_poly.entity_id
_entity_poly.type
_entity_poly.pdbx_seq_one_letter_code
_entity_poly.pdbx_strand_id
1 'polypeptide(L)'
;MPNSKNKRWKDCSRIAEAKRIFSRVNGVEFRDNYQGFDFVGDIDNFINKEQVNVHMYTYESNPPHYELTQNYLINGSDKQFNILFNNYGINAHIMYISDGEALTGFRYCNICHKQAFRIGDTNLQQSMRNHMKKCQKNGGKIMKKVILEKFAKPFAPHILSNKTYKYLLANNLTHLFKPTRYYITYDIETLEKKDSEKFGDSSQITAILIPYAIASTVKLASGIHSIYYDIRTDDFLDKWLEQLFEEAKQVKKDNKYIEETIPQYYEVPVIGFNSAKFDASVLFKNLKSKDWAISKYLDQNTITKQIVVKHQSSSIQLRFVDFKIYSMQHKLKDAVRDFGNGFYKKGRFPHEFINTNNYMNELNKSEQFPIEAFDNKLRNKKLSEDKYKEYLVEAAKHKIRWDYLKYYNILDTRVLIEPIDYLIELMLKYNVDMLANISMSQCSNAIKYSMAYNGFGINGDYNCESTDKSIEITYNYWRAKMDSYIEQDNRKGRDSSNNVTIDDYDYFKEIFKNQLCHMCNARFTWKNRPTLNRIDNSKGHSKDNVIPCYLYCNVCKANRDEKQMKLMIQLRKYALFKQLPMTLTSDEGCQLLRKGITGGISNVMHRYNIARETRINHFEFDQENKSQLIERITDQDRCKALIYDTNRVSNDPLVVDKMLLFVAEIKGHVDVRYINEVIN
;
A
#
# COMPACT_ATOMS: atom_id res chain seq x y z
N MET A 1 -64.17 -11.29 6.44
CA MET A 1 -65.22 -10.26 6.30
C MET A 1 -65.74 -9.89 7.69
N PRO A 2 -66.19 -8.65 7.97
CA PRO A 2 -65.61 -7.35 7.60
C PRO A 2 -65.76 -6.26 8.72
N ASN A 3 -65.25 -5.05 8.44
CA ASN A 3 -65.58 -3.72 9.01
C ASN A 3 -65.08 -3.39 10.44
N SER A 4 -64.50 -2.22 10.73
CA SER A 4 -64.57 -0.91 10.07
C SER A 4 -63.48 0.02 10.62
N LYS A 5 -62.82 0.78 9.73
CA LYS A 5 -62.74 2.25 9.78
C LYS A 5 -61.81 2.72 8.68
N ASN A 6 -62.42 3.00 7.53
CA ASN A 6 -61.92 3.94 6.54
C ASN A 6 -61.60 5.27 7.23
N LYS A 7 -60.37 5.42 7.74
CA LYS A 7 -59.78 6.75 7.90
C LYS A 7 -59.56 7.23 6.48
N ARG A 8 -60.40 8.16 6.02
CA ARG A 8 -60.10 9.03 4.88
C ARG A 8 -58.68 9.56 5.09
N TRP A 9 -57.74 9.05 4.31
CA TRP A 9 -56.38 9.56 4.27
C TRP A 9 -56.52 10.97 3.71
N LYS A 10 -56.13 12.00 4.48
CA LYS A 10 -56.08 13.35 3.92
C LYS A 10 -55.20 13.28 2.66
N ASP A 11 -55.66 13.86 1.56
CA ASP A 11 -54.97 13.93 0.27
C ASP A 11 -53.57 14.57 0.34
N CYS A 12 -53.17 15.09 1.50
CA CYS A 12 -51.85 15.66 1.75
C CYS A 12 -50.96 14.79 2.65
N SER A 13 -51.34 13.55 2.97
CA SER A 13 -50.48 12.65 3.77
C SER A 13 -49.33 12.09 2.94
N ARG A 14 -48.15 11.93 3.55
CA ARG A 14 -46.95 11.34 2.90
C ARG A 14 -47.24 9.96 2.29
N ILE A 15 -48.17 9.20 2.87
CA ILE A 15 -48.60 7.88 2.38
C ILE A 15 -49.52 8.01 1.15
N ALA A 16 -50.41 9.00 1.11
CA ALA A 16 -51.22 9.27 -0.08
C ALA A 16 -50.32 9.70 -1.26
N GLU A 17 -49.33 10.54 -1.00
CA GLU A 17 -48.37 10.96 -2.03
C GLU A 17 -47.49 9.80 -2.51
N ALA A 18 -46.99 8.96 -1.60
CA ALA A 18 -46.25 7.74 -1.96
C ALA A 18 -47.06 6.80 -2.86
N LYS A 19 -48.36 6.61 -2.57
CA LYS A 19 -49.27 5.81 -3.40
C LYS A 19 -49.52 6.43 -4.78
N ARG A 20 -49.60 7.77 -4.88
CA ARG A 20 -49.72 8.47 -6.17
C ARG A 20 -48.46 8.31 -7.02
N ILE A 21 -47.30 8.52 -6.42
CA ILE A 21 -46.01 8.35 -7.11
C ILE A 21 -45.84 6.90 -7.56
N PHE A 22 -46.15 5.94 -6.69
CA PHE A 22 -46.15 4.51 -7.04
C PHE A 22 -47.02 4.23 -8.28
N SER A 23 -48.26 4.72 -8.29
CA SER A 23 -49.18 4.53 -9.42
C SER A 23 -48.66 5.17 -10.71
N ARG A 24 -48.06 6.35 -10.63
CA ARG A 24 -47.45 7.03 -11.78
C ARG A 24 -46.23 6.29 -12.33
N VAL A 25 -45.36 5.80 -11.45
CA VAL A 25 -44.11 5.13 -11.82
C VAL A 25 -44.38 3.73 -12.37
N ASN A 26 -45.28 2.96 -11.76
CA ASN A 26 -45.51 1.57 -12.12
C ASN A 26 -46.73 1.35 -13.04
N GLY A 27 -47.53 2.39 -13.29
CA GLY A 27 -48.73 2.31 -14.13
C GLY A 27 -49.86 1.48 -13.53
N VAL A 28 -49.80 1.16 -12.23
CA VAL A 28 -50.75 0.30 -11.52
C VAL A 28 -51.10 0.89 -10.15
N GLU A 29 -52.37 0.77 -9.73
CA GLU A 29 -52.77 1.21 -8.40
C GLU A 29 -52.05 0.43 -7.29
N PHE A 30 -51.77 1.10 -6.17
CA PHE A 30 -51.16 0.46 -5.00
C PHE A 30 -52.11 -0.58 -4.40
N ARG A 31 -51.83 -1.86 -4.60
CA ARG A 31 -52.61 -2.99 -4.10
C ARG A 31 -52.03 -3.50 -2.78
N ASP A 32 -52.87 -4.06 -1.92
CA ASP A 32 -52.44 -4.68 -0.64
C ASP A 32 -51.48 -5.87 -0.84
N ASN A 33 -51.39 -6.40 -2.07
CA ASN A 33 -50.47 -7.48 -2.46
C ASN A 33 -49.16 -6.98 -3.09
N TYR A 34 -48.80 -5.71 -2.89
CA TYR A 34 -47.56 -5.14 -3.40
C TYR A 34 -46.35 -5.94 -2.90
N GLN A 35 -45.57 -6.50 -3.83
CA GLN A 35 -44.45 -7.40 -3.53
C GLN A 35 -43.19 -6.65 -3.00
N GLY A 36 -43.23 -5.32 -2.94
CA GLY A 36 -42.11 -4.48 -2.53
C GLY A 36 -41.50 -3.70 -3.70
N PHE A 37 -40.64 -2.72 -3.37
CA PHE A 37 -39.88 -1.95 -4.35
C PHE A 37 -38.54 -2.65 -4.56
N ASP A 38 -38.29 -3.18 -5.76
CA ASP A 38 -37.00 -3.78 -6.07
C ASP A 38 -36.01 -2.63 -6.31
N PHE A 39 -35.22 -2.31 -5.30
CA PHE A 39 -34.32 -1.17 -5.36
C PHE A 39 -33.27 -1.29 -6.47
N VAL A 40 -32.90 -2.49 -6.90
CA VAL A 40 -31.90 -2.68 -7.96
C VAL A 40 -32.50 -2.47 -9.35
N GLY A 41 -33.74 -2.93 -9.58
CA GLY A 41 -34.41 -2.82 -10.88
C GLY A 41 -35.28 -1.57 -11.07
N ASP A 42 -35.89 -1.07 -9.99
CA ASP A 42 -36.94 -0.03 -10.07
C ASP A 42 -36.40 1.39 -9.85
N ILE A 43 -35.22 1.55 -9.23
CA ILE A 43 -34.67 2.88 -8.90
C ILE A 43 -34.39 3.73 -10.14
N ASP A 44 -33.86 3.11 -11.21
CA ASP A 44 -33.57 3.80 -12.47
C ASP A 44 -34.87 4.25 -13.16
N ASN A 45 -35.90 3.42 -13.14
CA ASN A 45 -37.23 3.80 -13.65
C ASN A 45 -37.85 4.93 -12.83
N PHE A 46 -37.69 4.90 -11.50
CA PHE A 46 -38.17 5.93 -10.60
C PHE A 46 -37.50 7.29 -10.85
N ILE A 47 -36.16 7.35 -10.88
CA ILE A 47 -35.45 8.62 -11.10
C ILE A 47 -35.72 9.19 -12.49
N ASN A 48 -35.88 8.33 -13.50
CA ASN A 48 -36.18 8.73 -14.87
C ASN A 48 -37.61 9.26 -15.04
N LYS A 49 -38.60 8.64 -14.40
CA LYS A 49 -40.00 9.10 -14.49
C LYS A 49 -40.27 10.33 -13.63
N GLU A 50 -39.73 10.38 -12.41
CA GLU A 50 -39.96 11.51 -11.50
C GLU A 50 -38.98 12.66 -11.71
N GLN A 51 -37.96 12.47 -12.55
CA GLN A 51 -36.92 13.45 -12.83
C GLN A 51 -36.31 13.98 -11.52
N VAL A 52 -35.82 13.07 -10.67
CA VAL A 52 -35.31 13.37 -9.32
C VAL A 52 -34.03 12.61 -9.03
N ASN A 53 -33.04 13.29 -8.42
CA ASN A 53 -31.84 12.64 -7.93
C ASN A 53 -32.11 11.98 -6.57
N VAL A 54 -31.73 10.72 -6.39
CA VAL A 54 -31.89 10.00 -5.12
C VAL A 54 -30.53 9.87 -4.43
N HIS A 55 -30.45 10.34 -3.19
CA HIS A 55 -29.24 10.29 -2.35
C HIS A 55 -29.48 9.31 -1.20
N MET A 56 -28.72 8.23 -1.14
CA MET A 56 -28.89 7.16 -0.15
C MET A 56 -27.86 7.26 0.97
N TYR A 57 -28.35 7.40 2.19
CA TYR A 57 -27.57 7.46 3.41
C TYR A 57 -27.74 6.17 4.20
N THR A 58 -26.72 5.75 4.91
CA THR A 58 -26.75 4.60 5.82
C THR A 58 -26.16 4.98 7.18
N TYR A 59 -26.56 4.26 8.21
CA TYR A 59 -25.96 4.37 9.53
C TYR A 59 -24.80 3.38 9.66
N GLU A 60 -23.60 3.90 9.93
CA GLU A 60 -22.45 3.11 10.35
C GLU A 60 -22.40 3.11 11.88
N SER A 61 -22.27 1.93 12.46
CA SER A 61 -22.35 1.74 13.91
C SER A 61 -21.03 2.01 14.62
N ASN A 62 -19.89 1.96 13.91
CA ASN A 62 -18.58 2.07 14.56
C ASN A 62 -17.49 2.78 13.73
N PRO A 63 -17.21 4.07 13.98
CA PRO A 63 -17.89 4.94 14.96
C PRO A 63 -19.35 5.20 14.56
N PRO A 64 -20.25 5.52 15.50
CA PRO A 64 -21.65 5.80 15.18
C PRO A 64 -21.76 7.09 14.37
N HIS A 65 -22.08 6.99 13.07
CA HIS A 65 -22.31 8.14 12.20
C HIS A 65 -23.19 7.78 11.00
N TYR A 66 -23.75 8.79 10.35
CA TYR A 66 -24.45 8.62 9.07
C TYR A 66 -23.52 9.03 7.93
N GLU A 67 -23.49 8.25 6.86
CA GLU A 67 -22.74 8.55 5.66
C GLU A 67 -23.57 8.38 4.39
N LEU A 68 -23.26 9.19 3.39
CA LEU A 68 -23.82 9.06 2.04
C LEU A 68 -23.08 7.94 1.30
N THR A 69 -23.76 6.84 1.00
CA THR A 69 -23.13 5.65 0.39
C THR A 69 -23.36 5.56 -1.10
N GLN A 70 -24.53 5.95 -1.59
CA GLN A 70 -24.87 5.85 -3.02
C GLN A 70 -25.65 7.06 -3.52
N ASN A 71 -25.47 7.37 -4.80
CA ASN A 71 -26.16 8.45 -5.50
C ASN A 71 -26.70 7.94 -6.82
N TYR A 72 -27.99 8.12 -7.04
CA TYR A 72 -28.69 7.85 -8.30
C TYR A 72 -29.05 9.19 -8.92
N LEU A 73 -28.39 9.53 -10.03
CA LEU A 73 -28.41 10.88 -10.60
C LEU A 73 -29.04 10.87 -11.99
N ILE A 74 -29.81 11.91 -12.28
CA ILE A 74 -30.35 12.17 -13.62
C ILE A 74 -29.87 13.53 -14.13
N ASN A 75 -29.47 13.57 -15.40
CA ASN A 75 -28.96 14.79 -16.01
C ASN A 75 -30.05 15.86 -16.11
N GLY A 76 -29.78 17.04 -15.53
CA GLY A 76 -30.63 18.21 -15.68
C GLY A 76 -31.73 18.38 -14.63
N SER A 77 -31.82 17.50 -13.62
CA SER A 77 -32.71 17.72 -12.47
C SER A 77 -31.99 18.35 -11.29
N ASP A 78 -32.58 19.40 -10.74
CA ASP A 78 -32.18 20.00 -9.46
C ASP A 78 -32.97 19.41 -8.27
N LYS A 79 -33.95 18.54 -8.53
CA LYS A 79 -34.75 17.91 -7.48
C LYS A 79 -33.94 16.82 -6.80
N GLN A 80 -34.01 16.79 -5.47
CA GLN A 80 -33.32 15.81 -4.64
C GLN A 80 -34.31 15.06 -3.76
N PHE A 81 -34.06 13.76 -3.61
CA PHE A 81 -34.81 12.86 -2.75
C PHE A 81 -33.81 12.10 -1.86
N ASN A 82 -33.65 12.56 -0.63
CA ASN A 82 -32.72 11.98 0.32
C ASN A 82 -33.41 10.83 1.07
N ILE A 83 -32.77 9.66 1.10
CA ILE A 83 -33.30 8.47 1.77
C ILE A 83 -32.30 7.90 2.77
N LEU A 84 -32.77 7.49 3.93
CA LEU A 84 -32.03 6.68 4.88
C LEU A 84 -32.39 5.22 4.64
N PHE A 85 -31.39 4.43 4.30
CA PHE A 85 -31.51 2.98 4.22
C PHE A 85 -31.10 2.38 5.56
N ASN A 86 -32.02 1.65 6.19
CA ASN A 86 -31.79 0.95 7.45
C ASN A 86 -32.17 -0.53 7.29
N ASN A 87 -31.24 -1.43 7.57
CA ASN A 87 -31.45 -2.85 7.43
C ASN A 87 -31.71 -3.50 8.79
N TYR A 88 -32.94 -3.96 9.02
CA TYR A 88 -33.33 -4.66 10.25
C TYR A 88 -33.69 -6.12 9.91
N GLY A 89 -32.69 -7.00 9.95
CA GLY A 89 -32.85 -8.43 9.66
C GLY A 89 -33.16 -8.68 8.18
N ILE A 90 -34.34 -9.25 7.90
CA ILE A 90 -34.85 -9.52 6.53
C ILE A 90 -35.61 -8.35 5.91
N ASN A 91 -35.86 -7.29 6.68
CA ASN A 91 -36.62 -6.14 6.23
C ASN A 91 -35.72 -4.93 6.07
N ALA A 92 -35.63 -4.42 4.83
CA ALA A 92 -35.05 -3.12 4.55
C ALA A 92 -36.10 -2.03 4.77
N HIS A 93 -35.76 -1.04 5.59
CA HIS A 93 -36.57 0.16 5.80
C HIS A 93 -35.92 1.34 5.09
N ILE A 94 -36.71 2.03 4.26
CA ILE A 94 -36.31 3.27 3.62
C ILE A 94 -37.09 4.41 4.25
N MET A 95 -36.40 5.39 4.80
CA MET A 95 -37.01 6.60 5.36
C MET A 95 -36.62 7.81 4.53
N TYR A 96 -37.56 8.72 4.29
CA TYR A 96 -37.23 10.00 3.68
C TYR A 96 -36.52 10.91 4.68
N ILE A 97 -35.40 11.50 4.26
CA ILE A 97 -34.64 12.49 5.04
C ILE A 97 -34.94 13.88 4.46
N SER A 98 -35.34 14.82 5.31
CA SER A 98 -35.55 16.22 4.89
C SER A 98 -34.24 17.02 4.81
N ASP A 99 -33.23 16.66 5.58
CA ASP A 99 -31.94 17.36 5.65
C ASP A 99 -30.77 16.37 5.85
N GLY A 100 -30.08 16.06 4.75
CA GLY A 100 -28.89 15.18 4.77
C GLY A 100 -27.63 15.86 5.33
N GLU A 101 -27.56 17.19 5.27
CA GLU A 101 -26.43 17.95 5.82
C GLU A 101 -26.45 17.90 7.35
N ALA A 102 -27.63 18.12 7.96
CA ALA A 102 -27.82 17.99 9.40
C ALA A 102 -27.59 16.56 9.89
N LEU A 103 -27.98 15.55 9.09
CA LEU A 103 -27.82 14.13 9.43
C LEU A 103 -26.34 13.71 9.47
N THR A 104 -25.52 14.19 8.52
CA THR A 104 -24.12 13.75 8.35
C THR A 104 -23.10 14.70 8.96
N GLY A 105 -23.45 15.97 9.18
CA GLY A 105 -22.50 17.04 9.54
C GLY A 105 -21.59 17.47 8.39
N PHE A 106 -21.89 17.02 7.17
CA PHE A 106 -21.14 17.33 5.95
C PHE A 106 -22.03 17.99 4.89
N ARG A 107 -21.44 18.95 4.18
CA ARG A 107 -21.99 19.55 2.97
C ARG A 107 -21.37 18.88 1.74
N TYR A 108 -22.20 18.38 0.84
CA TYR A 108 -21.75 17.72 -0.38
C TYR A 108 -21.69 18.70 -1.55
N CYS A 109 -20.82 18.46 -2.52
CA CYS A 109 -20.76 19.28 -3.73
C CYS A 109 -21.96 19.00 -4.65
N ASN A 110 -22.74 20.05 -4.97
CA ASN A 110 -23.92 19.98 -5.84
C ASN A 110 -23.62 19.71 -7.34
N ILE A 111 -22.36 19.53 -7.73
CA ILE A 111 -21.97 19.26 -9.12
C ILE A 111 -21.55 17.79 -9.30
N CYS A 112 -20.75 17.25 -8.37
CA CYS A 112 -20.30 15.85 -8.45
C CYS A 112 -21.04 14.91 -7.49
N HIS A 113 -21.76 15.44 -6.50
CA HIS A 113 -22.44 14.72 -5.42
C HIS A 113 -21.55 13.72 -4.65
N LYS A 114 -20.21 13.85 -4.76
CA LYS A 114 -19.21 12.91 -4.19
C LYS A 114 -18.27 13.58 -3.19
N GLN A 115 -17.85 14.81 -3.44
CA GLN A 115 -16.95 15.51 -2.52
C GLN A 115 -17.74 16.06 -1.32
N ALA A 116 -17.37 15.64 -0.12
CA ALA A 116 -17.91 16.14 1.15
C ALA A 116 -16.99 17.20 1.77
N PHE A 117 -17.58 18.14 2.51
CA PHE A 117 -16.90 19.17 3.28
C PHE A 117 -17.53 19.28 4.67
N ARG A 118 -16.71 19.33 5.73
CA ARG A 118 -17.21 19.39 7.11
C ARG A 118 -17.80 20.76 7.40
N ILE A 119 -19.01 20.82 7.96
CA ILE A 119 -19.72 22.10 8.20
C ILE A 119 -19.00 22.98 9.23
N GLY A 120 -18.25 22.38 10.16
CA GLY A 120 -17.45 23.08 11.16
C GLY A 120 -16.04 23.54 10.73
N ASP A 121 -15.65 23.38 9.46
CA ASP A 121 -14.33 23.82 8.96
C ASP A 121 -14.30 25.35 8.77
N THR A 122 -13.31 26.02 9.38
CA THR A 122 -13.10 27.47 9.24
C THR A 122 -12.85 27.90 7.79
N ASN A 123 -12.35 26.99 6.95
CA ASN A 123 -12.06 27.25 5.54
C ASN A 123 -13.13 26.70 4.57
N LEU A 124 -14.27 26.23 5.07
CA LEU A 124 -15.33 25.58 4.29
C LEU A 124 -15.66 26.33 2.99
N GLN A 125 -15.95 27.63 3.10
CA GLN A 125 -16.32 28.50 1.97
C GLN A 125 -15.23 28.58 0.90
N GLN A 126 -13.96 28.63 1.30
CA GLN A 126 -12.84 28.69 0.37
C GLN A 126 -12.61 27.33 -0.31
N SER A 127 -12.63 26.25 0.47
CA SER A 127 -12.46 24.88 -0.01
C SER A 127 -13.56 24.48 -1.01
N MET A 128 -14.81 24.82 -0.70
CA MET A 128 -15.95 24.58 -1.59
C MET A 128 -15.84 25.37 -2.89
N ARG A 129 -15.58 26.68 -2.83
CA ARG A 129 -15.43 27.50 -4.05
C ARG A 129 -14.30 26.99 -4.95
N ASN A 130 -13.17 26.61 -4.36
CA ASN A 130 -12.03 26.06 -5.09
C ASN A 130 -12.36 24.71 -5.76
N HIS A 131 -13.10 23.85 -5.06
CA HIS A 131 -13.57 22.59 -5.63
C HIS A 131 -14.61 22.81 -6.72
N MET A 132 -15.66 23.61 -6.49
CA MET A 132 -16.74 23.85 -7.44
C MET A 132 -16.23 24.41 -8.76
N LYS A 133 -15.31 25.39 -8.73
CA LYS A 133 -14.66 25.92 -9.96
C LYS A 133 -13.98 24.81 -10.77
N LYS A 134 -13.28 23.89 -10.11
CA LYS A 134 -12.62 22.75 -10.75
C LYS A 134 -13.62 21.70 -11.23
N CYS A 135 -14.63 21.42 -10.42
CA CYS A 135 -15.66 20.42 -10.67
C CYS A 135 -16.52 20.80 -11.88
N GLN A 136 -16.90 22.08 -11.98
CA GLN A 136 -17.62 22.63 -13.12
C GLN A 136 -16.81 22.55 -14.41
N LYS A 137 -15.52 22.91 -14.36
CA LYS A 137 -14.60 22.78 -15.51
C LYS A 137 -14.45 21.33 -15.99
N ASN A 138 -14.60 20.36 -15.09
CA ASN A 138 -14.44 18.93 -15.39
C ASN A 138 -15.78 18.20 -15.63
N GLY A 139 -16.91 18.93 -15.73
CA GLY A 139 -18.23 18.33 -15.94
C GLY A 139 -18.64 17.34 -14.85
N GLY A 140 -18.34 17.62 -13.58
CA GLY A 140 -18.70 16.76 -12.45
C GLY A 140 -17.77 15.54 -12.23
N LYS A 141 -16.80 15.30 -13.12
CA LYS A 141 -15.87 14.16 -12.99
C LYS A 141 -14.69 14.47 -12.07
N ILE A 142 -14.41 13.56 -11.12
CA ILE A 142 -13.22 13.61 -10.28
C ILE A 142 -12.01 13.17 -11.11
N MET A 143 -11.23 14.13 -11.59
CA MET A 143 -9.96 13.85 -12.27
C MET A 143 -8.86 13.51 -11.26
N LYS A 144 -8.48 12.23 -11.14
CA LYS A 144 -7.24 11.83 -10.48
C LYS A 144 -6.06 12.23 -11.38
N LYS A 145 -5.50 13.42 -11.16
CA LYS A 145 -4.29 13.86 -11.87
C LYS A 145 -3.08 13.12 -11.32
N VAL A 146 -2.22 12.64 -12.22
CA VAL A 146 -0.90 12.14 -11.84
C VAL A 146 -0.07 13.31 -11.37
N ILE A 147 0.56 13.18 -10.20
CA ILE A 147 1.53 14.17 -9.75
C ILE A 147 2.82 13.87 -10.49
N LEU A 148 3.13 14.70 -11.48
CA LEU A 148 4.37 14.60 -12.24
C LEU A 148 5.46 15.44 -11.60
N GLU A 149 6.69 14.96 -11.71
CA GLU A 149 7.85 15.71 -11.27
C GLU A 149 8.12 16.86 -12.24
N LYS A 150 8.48 18.03 -11.69
CA LYS A 150 8.87 19.19 -12.53
C LYS A 150 10.13 18.90 -13.35
N PHE A 151 10.98 18.00 -12.86
CA PHE A 151 12.21 17.56 -13.51
C PHE A 151 12.39 16.06 -13.33
N ALA A 152 12.92 15.39 -14.37
CA ALA A 152 13.21 13.97 -14.31
C ALA A 152 14.29 13.68 -13.26
N LYS A 153 13.99 12.79 -12.31
CA LYS A 153 14.90 12.36 -11.26
C LYS A 153 15.41 10.95 -11.57
N PRO A 154 16.68 10.64 -11.26
CA PRO A 154 17.22 9.29 -11.44
C PRO A 154 16.37 8.29 -10.65
N PHE A 155 15.95 7.21 -11.30
CA PHE A 155 15.27 6.12 -10.62
C PHE A 155 16.30 5.10 -10.14
N ALA A 156 16.66 5.20 -8.87
CA ALA A 156 17.67 4.35 -8.22
C ALA A 156 17.14 3.86 -6.85
N PRO A 157 16.15 2.94 -6.82
CA PRO A 157 15.46 2.54 -5.59
C PRO A 157 16.39 1.97 -4.51
N HIS A 158 17.41 1.17 -4.88
CA HIS A 158 18.39 0.66 -3.91
C HIS A 158 19.15 1.76 -3.14
N ILE A 159 19.35 2.94 -3.75
CA ILE A 159 19.98 4.09 -3.10
C ILE A 159 18.94 4.99 -2.45
N LEU A 160 17.90 5.37 -3.20
CA LEU A 160 16.99 6.46 -2.82
C LEU A 160 15.86 6.02 -1.88
N SER A 161 15.51 4.73 -1.85
CA SER A 161 14.44 4.22 -0.98
C SER A 161 14.88 4.03 0.46
N ASN A 162 16.18 3.90 0.74
CA ASN A 162 16.73 3.79 2.09
C ASN A 162 17.51 5.06 2.46
N LYS A 163 16.96 5.86 3.39
CA LYS A 163 17.57 7.13 3.81
C LYS A 163 18.96 6.97 4.45
N THR A 164 19.20 5.84 5.13
CA THR A 164 20.48 5.50 5.77
C THR A 164 21.52 5.21 4.71
N TYR A 165 21.22 4.30 3.78
CA TYR A 165 22.15 3.94 2.70
C TYR A 165 22.46 5.16 1.81
N LYS A 166 21.45 5.97 1.48
CA LYS A 166 21.64 7.25 0.79
C LYS A 166 22.62 8.18 1.52
N TYR A 167 22.48 8.32 2.84
CA TYR A 167 23.37 9.17 3.65
C TYR A 167 24.79 8.62 3.68
N LEU A 168 24.95 7.31 3.91
CA LEU A 168 26.25 6.65 3.95
C LEU A 168 26.98 6.78 2.61
N LEU A 169 26.29 6.56 1.49
CA LEU A 169 26.85 6.72 0.15
C LEU A 169 27.25 8.18 -0.14
N ALA A 170 26.44 9.15 0.28
CA ALA A 170 26.79 10.56 0.14
C ALA A 170 28.06 10.94 0.93
N ASN A 171 28.35 10.24 2.03
CA ASN A 171 29.48 10.51 2.92
C ASN A 171 30.69 9.60 2.70
N ASN A 172 30.69 8.71 1.71
CA ASN A 172 31.70 7.65 1.52
C ASN A 172 31.83 6.69 2.73
N LEU A 173 30.73 6.41 3.41
CA LEU A 173 30.63 5.56 4.60
C LEU A 173 29.85 4.27 4.34
N THR A 174 29.75 3.81 3.09
CA THR A 174 28.97 2.60 2.73
C THR A 174 29.46 1.33 3.42
N HIS A 175 30.75 1.26 3.78
CA HIS A 175 31.33 0.15 4.56
C HIS A 175 30.70 0.00 5.96
N LEU A 176 30.02 1.04 6.47
CA LEU A 176 29.30 0.99 7.74
C LEU A 176 27.86 0.48 7.58
N PHE A 177 27.37 0.28 6.35
CA PHE A 177 25.98 -0.12 6.12
C PHE A 177 25.70 -1.49 6.73
N LYS A 178 24.73 -1.54 7.64
CA LYS A 178 24.15 -2.76 8.18
C LYS A 178 22.63 -2.79 7.93
N PRO A 179 22.06 -3.94 7.58
CA PRO A 179 20.62 -4.09 7.47
C PRO A 179 20.02 -4.21 8.88
N THR A 180 18.70 -4.08 8.96
CA THR A 180 17.93 -4.44 10.16
C THR A 180 18.05 -5.96 10.40
N ARG A 181 18.61 -6.36 11.55
CA ARG A 181 18.91 -7.77 11.88
C ARG A 181 18.12 -8.32 13.06
N TYR A 182 17.57 -7.43 13.88
CA TYR A 182 16.83 -7.75 15.08
C TYR A 182 15.37 -7.36 14.92
N TYR A 183 14.47 -8.24 15.35
CA TYR A 183 13.04 -8.15 15.11
C TYR A 183 12.30 -9.08 16.07
N ILE A 184 10.98 -9.01 16.07
CA ILE A 184 10.11 -9.88 16.85
C ILE A 184 9.26 -10.69 15.88
N THR A 185 9.14 -12.00 16.10
CA THR A 185 8.16 -12.84 15.40
C THR A 185 6.99 -13.15 16.31
N TYR A 186 5.79 -13.34 15.78
CA TYR A 186 4.62 -13.68 16.58
C TYR A 186 3.66 -14.62 15.85
N ASP A 187 2.83 -15.31 16.62
CA ASP A 187 1.78 -16.19 16.14
C ASP A 187 0.61 -16.21 17.14
N ILE A 188 -0.62 -16.28 16.63
CA ILE A 188 -1.85 -16.22 17.43
C ILE A 188 -2.66 -17.48 17.20
N GLU A 189 -3.05 -18.11 18.29
CA GLU A 189 -3.99 -19.22 18.26
C GLU A 189 -5.41 -18.73 18.53
N THR A 190 -6.34 -19.16 17.67
CA THR A 190 -7.74 -18.73 17.72
C THR A 190 -8.69 -19.92 17.78
N LEU A 191 -9.78 -19.77 18.51
CA LEU A 191 -10.92 -20.69 18.50
C LEU A 191 -11.97 -20.20 17.52
N GLU A 192 -12.53 -21.12 16.75
CA GLU A 192 -13.65 -20.83 15.87
C GLU A 192 -14.96 -20.90 16.67
N LYS A 193 -15.57 -19.74 16.94
CA LYS A 193 -16.94 -19.68 17.44
C LYS A 193 -17.86 -19.63 16.23
N LYS A 194 -18.49 -20.76 15.91
CA LYS A 194 -19.54 -20.78 14.87
C LYS A 194 -20.65 -19.83 15.28
N ASP A 195 -20.91 -18.88 14.42
CA ASP A 195 -22.00 -17.94 14.57
C ASP A 195 -22.82 -18.03 13.29
N SER A 196 -24.14 -17.94 13.40
CA SER A 196 -25.03 -17.96 12.23
C SER A 196 -25.85 -16.68 12.17
N GLU A 197 -25.22 -15.57 12.55
CA GLU A 197 -25.79 -14.25 12.42
C GLU A 197 -25.74 -13.81 10.94
N LYS A 198 -26.94 -13.63 10.38
CA LYS A 198 -27.14 -13.04 9.05
C LYS A 198 -27.23 -11.53 9.19
N PHE A 199 -26.45 -10.83 8.38
CA PHE A 199 -26.49 -9.38 8.20
C PHE A 199 -27.09 -9.10 6.82
N GLY A 200 -28.42 -9.10 6.73
CA GLY A 200 -29.16 -8.98 5.47
C GLY A 200 -29.14 -10.26 4.62
N ASP A 201 -29.54 -10.13 3.34
CA ASP A 201 -29.79 -11.27 2.45
C ASP A 201 -28.53 -11.89 1.83
N SER A 202 -27.40 -11.17 1.84
CA SER A 202 -26.17 -11.54 1.12
C SER A 202 -24.94 -11.74 2.02
N SER A 203 -25.02 -11.42 3.31
CA SER A 203 -23.88 -11.51 4.24
C SER A 203 -24.24 -12.35 5.45
N GLN A 204 -23.54 -13.47 5.63
CA GLN A 204 -23.66 -14.32 6.81
C GLN A 204 -22.29 -14.42 7.47
N ILE A 205 -22.19 -13.97 8.72
CA ILE A 205 -21.02 -14.35 9.54
C ILE A 205 -21.20 -15.84 9.82
N THR A 206 -20.23 -16.64 9.39
CA THR A 206 -20.24 -18.10 9.58
C THR A 206 -19.49 -18.50 10.86
N ALA A 207 -18.52 -17.69 11.26
CA ALA A 207 -17.75 -17.86 12.48
C ALA A 207 -17.03 -16.58 12.90
N ILE A 208 -16.84 -16.43 14.21
CA ILE A 208 -16.01 -15.41 14.85
C ILE A 208 -14.76 -16.11 15.40
N LEU A 209 -13.58 -15.56 15.13
CA LEU A 209 -12.32 -16.05 15.68
C LEU A 209 -12.06 -15.41 17.04
N ILE A 210 -11.87 -16.23 18.08
CA ILE A 210 -11.57 -15.78 19.43
C ILE A 210 -10.12 -16.14 19.76
N PRO A 211 -9.23 -15.16 19.96
CA PRO A 211 -7.85 -15.46 20.35
C PRO A 211 -7.83 -16.08 21.75
N TYR A 212 -7.02 -17.13 21.94
CA TYR A 212 -6.88 -17.78 23.25
C TYR A 212 -5.42 -18.01 23.68
N ALA A 213 -4.47 -17.93 22.76
CA ALA A 213 -3.05 -17.90 23.08
C ALA A 213 -2.27 -17.08 22.05
N ILE A 214 -1.17 -16.47 22.49
CA ILE A 214 -0.26 -15.72 21.65
C ILE A 214 1.17 -15.98 22.09
N ALA A 215 2.05 -16.26 21.14
CA ALA A 215 3.47 -16.38 21.38
C ALA A 215 4.23 -15.33 20.57
N SER A 216 5.38 -14.92 21.07
CA SER A 216 6.34 -14.17 20.27
C SER A 216 7.75 -14.59 20.60
N THR A 217 8.62 -14.55 19.60
CA THR A 217 10.06 -14.76 19.78
C THR A 217 10.80 -13.48 19.45
N VAL A 218 11.55 -12.99 20.42
CA VAL A 218 12.33 -11.75 20.32
C VAL A 218 13.76 -12.12 19.98
N LYS A 219 14.25 -11.60 18.85
CA LYS A 219 15.63 -11.77 18.42
C LYS A 219 16.42 -10.51 18.73
N LEU A 220 17.39 -10.62 19.65
CA LEU A 220 18.27 -9.55 20.10
C LEU A 220 19.74 -9.86 19.75
N ALA A 221 20.62 -8.87 19.95
CA ALA A 221 22.06 -9.07 19.85
C ALA A 221 22.60 -10.02 20.92
N SER A 222 22.00 -10.02 22.12
CA SER A 222 22.38 -10.86 23.25
C SER A 222 21.88 -12.30 23.16
N GLY A 223 20.90 -12.58 22.29
CA GLY A 223 20.32 -13.91 22.14
C GLY A 223 18.86 -13.89 21.69
N ILE A 224 18.22 -15.06 21.74
CA ILE A 224 16.83 -15.26 21.35
C ILE A 224 16.07 -15.78 22.55
N HIS A 225 14.97 -15.11 22.90
CA HIS A 225 14.04 -15.56 23.94
C HIS A 225 12.60 -15.41 23.46
N SER A 226 11.65 -16.01 24.18
CA SER A 226 10.25 -16.04 23.77
C SER A 226 9.33 -15.58 24.91
N ILE A 227 8.28 -14.87 24.54
CA ILE A 227 7.19 -14.44 25.42
C ILE A 227 5.91 -15.17 25.03
N TYR A 228 5.05 -15.43 26.00
CA TYR A 228 3.81 -16.18 25.79
C TYR A 228 2.74 -15.70 26.76
N TYR A 229 1.54 -15.51 26.24
CA TYR A 229 0.35 -15.15 26.99
C TYR A 229 -0.83 -15.98 26.49
N ASP A 230 -1.78 -16.27 27.37
CA ASP A 230 -3.01 -16.98 27.03
C ASP A 230 -4.20 -16.46 27.83
N ILE A 231 -5.37 -16.96 27.46
CA ILE A 231 -6.68 -16.58 27.99
C ILE A 231 -6.82 -16.76 29.51
N ARG A 232 -5.91 -17.47 30.19
CA ARG A 232 -5.91 -17.56 31.66
C ARG A 232 -5.38 -16.28 32.31
N THR A 233 -4.84 -15.36 31.53
CA THR A 233 -4.42 -14.03 31.96
C THR A 233 -5.47 -13.02 31.52
N ASP A 234 -6.00 -12.21 32.45
CA ASP A 234 -6.91 -11.13 32.09
C ASP A 234 -6.22 -10.13 31.17
N ASP A 235 -6.94 -9.68 30.13
CA ASP A 235 -6.45 -8.73 29.10
C ASP A 235 -5.12 -9.15 28.47
N PHE A 236 -4.93 -10.46 28.25
CA PHE A 236 -3.65 -11.03 27.83
C PHE A 236 -3.06 -10.42 26.54
N LEU A 237 -3.89 -9.97 25.60
CA LEU A 237 -3.43 -9.30 24.38
C LEU A 237 -2.86 -7.91 24.65
N ASP A 238 -3.46 -7.16 25.59
CA ASP A 238 -2.97 -5.83 25.95
C ASP A 238 -1.67 -5.94 26.76
N LYS A 239 -1.61 -6.90 27.71
CA LYS A 239 -0.36 -7.23 28.42
C LYS A 239 0.75 -7.71 27.47
N TRP A 240 0.40 -8.47 26.44
CA TRP A 240 1.35 -8.87 25.40
C TRP A 240 1.85 -7.66 24.60
N LEU A 241 0.98 -6.72 24.23
CA LEU A 241 1.37 -5.47 23.55
C LEU A 241 2.28 -4.59 24.43
N GLU A 242 1.97 -4.46 25.73
CA GLU A 242 2.82 -3.77 26.69
C GLU A 242 4.22 -4.38 26.74
N GLN A 243 4.31 -5.71 26.89
CA GLN A 243 5.59 -6.41 26.86
C GLN A 243 6.32 -6.23 25.52
N LEU A 244 5.60 -6.28 24.39
CA LEU A 244 6.19 -6.03 23.08
C LEU A 244 6.83 -4.64 22.96
N PHE A 245 6.20 -3.60 23.52
CA PHE A 245 6.76 -2.25 23.52
C PHE A 245 8.03 -2.16 24.36
N GLU A 246 8.10 -2.87 25.50
CA GLU A 246 9.32 -2.95 26.31
C GLU A 246 10.45 -3.67 25.57
N GLU A 247 10.19 -4.84 24.98
CA GLU A 247 11.18 -5.58 24.18
C GLU A 247 11.65 -4.77 22.97
N ALA A 248 10.74 -4.03 22.34
CA ALA A 248 11.04 -3.18 21.20
C ALA A 248 12.02 -2.05 21.53
N LYS A 249 12.13 -1.61 22.79
CA LYS A 249 13.18 -0.65 23.20
C LYS A 249 14.56 -1.26 22.99
N GLN A 250 14.75 -2.52 23.38
CA GLN A 250 16.02 -3.22 23.22
C GLN A 250 16.28 -3.60 21.75
N VAL A 251 15.28 -4.08 21.02
CA VAL A 251 15.40 -4.37 19.56
C VAL A 251 15.80 -3.11 18.79
N LYS A 252 15.23 -1.95 19.13
CA LYS A 252 15.59 -0.66 18.54
C LYS A 252 17.03 -0.28 18.88
N LYS A 253 17.47 -0.51 20.12
CA LYS A 253 18.86 -0.25 20.56
C LYS A 253 19.86 -1.11 19.80
N ASP A 254 19.58 -2.40 19.62
CA ASP A 254 20.48 -3.33 18.93
C ASP A 254 20.61 -3.03 17.42
N ASN A 255 19.53 -2.54 16.79
CA ASN A 255 19.57 -2.10 15.40
C ASN A 255 20.19 -0.69 15.23
N LYS A 256 20.31 0.11 16.29
CA LYS A 256 20.81 1.50 16.22
C LYS A 256 22.25 1.54 15.70
N TYR A 257 22.56 2.51 14.84
CA TYR A 257 23.94 2.85 14.51
C TYR A 257 24.64 3.53 15.71
N ILE A 258 25.96 3.30 15.85
CA ILE A 258 26.77 3.88 16.95
C ILE A 258 26.80 5.41 16.82
N GLU A 259 27.00 5.91 15.61
CA GLU A 259 26.95 7.34 15.31
C GLU A 259 25.50 7.83 15.23
N GLU A 260 25.11 8.75 16.11
CA GLU A 260 23.75 9.29 16.17
C GLU A 260 23.38 10.19 14.98
N THR A 261 24.40 10.68 14.25
CA THR A 261 24.23 11.52 13.06
C THR A 261 23.69 10.73 11.86
N ILE A 262 23.82 9.40 11.86
CA ILE A 262 23.35 8.53 10.77
C ILE A 262 21.81 8.45 10.80
N PRO A 263 21.10 8.92 9.76
CA PRO A 263 19.64 8.82 9.70
C PRO A 263 19.21 7.36 9.62
N GLN A 264 18.28 6.92 10.47
CA GLN A 264 17.82 5.52 10.51
C GLN A 264 16.31 5.39 10.74
N TYR A 265 15.76 4.24 10.37
CA TYR A 265 14.37 3.91 10.68
C TYR A 265 14.28 3.50 12.16
N TYR A 266 13.19 3.90 12.82
CA TYR A 266 12.97 3.63 14.25
C TYR A 266 11.82 2.64 14.49
N GLU A 267 11.29 2.09 13.40
CA GLU A 267 10.18 1.13 13.41
C GLU A 267 10.75 -0.27 13.67
N VAL A 268 10.31 -0.91 14.74
CA VAL A 268 10.68 -2.29 15.10
C VAL A 268 9.82 -3.27 14.31
N PRO A 269 10.39 -4.16 13.49
CA PRO A 269 9.62 -5.15 12.75
C PRO A 269 9.01 -6.20 13.68
N VAL A 270 7.69 -6.39 13.56
CA VAL A 270 6.92 -7.44 14.22
C VAL A 270 6.32 -8.32 13.14
N ILE A 271 6.79 -9.56 13.01
CA ILE A 271 6.63 -10.39 11.82
C ILE A 271 5.80 -11.63 12.13
N GLY A 272 4.62 -11.73 11.53
CA GLY A 272 3.79 -12.94 11.60
C GLY A 272 3.88 -13.75 10.31
N PHE A 273 3.45 -15.01 10.33
CA PHE A 273 3.35 -15.82 9.11
C PHE A 273 1.89 -15.98 8.70
N ASN A 274 1.50 -15.50 7.52
CA ASN A 274 0.10 -15.48 7.06
C ASN A 274 -0.81 -14.61 7.94
N SER A 275 -0.23 -13.61 8.61
CA SER A 275 -0.88 -12.75 9.59
C SER A 275 -1.67 -11.58 8.99
N ALA A 276 -1.43 -11.25 7.72
CA ALA A 276 -1.97 -10.05 7.07
C ALA A 276 -3.51 -10.00 6.98
N LYS A 277 -4.16 -11.16 7.06
CA LYS A 277 -5.62 -11.28 6.99
C LYS A 277 -6.23 -11.66 8.34
N PHE A 278 -5.70 -12.70 8.97
CA PHE A 278 -6.28 -13.29 10.17
C PHE A 278 -5.85 -12.51 11.42
N ASP A 279 -4.57 -12.56 11.76
CA ASP A 279 -4.06 -11.96 13.00
C ASP A 279 -4.25 -10.44 13.04
N ALA A 280 -4.07 -9.76 11.90
CA ALA A 280 -4.32 -8.33 11.79
C ALA A 280 -5.76 -7.97 12.16
N SER A 281 -6.74 -8.77 11.76
CA SER A 281 -8.15 -8.55 12.09
C SER A 281 -8.45 -8.80 13.57
N VAL A 282 -7.79 -9.79 14.17
CA VAL A 282 -7.94 -10.16 15.58
C VAL A 282 -7.33 -9.09 16.48
N LEU A 283 -6.12 -8.64 16.17
CA LEU A 283 -5.41 -7.63 16.95
C LEU A 283 -5.97 -6.23 16.77
N PHE A 284 -6.69 -5.95 15.70
CA PHE A 284 -7.04 -4.57 15.29
C PHE A 284 -7.67 -3.74 16.42
N LYS A 285 -8.51 -4.37 17.26
CA LYS A 285 -9.14 -3.72 18.42
C LYS A 285 -8.13 -3.33 19.50
N ASN A 286 -7.15 -4.20 19.77
CA ASN A 286 -6.09 -4.00 20.77
C ASN A 286 -5.00 -3.03 20.30
N LEU A 287 -4.83 -2.82 18.98
CA LEU A 287 -3.86 -1.86 18.44
C LEU A 287 -4.25 -0.38 18.66
N LYS A 288 -5.38 -0.12 19.32
CA LYS A 288 -5.83 1.21 19.73
C LYS A 288 -6.11 1.23 21.23
N SER A 289 -5.25 1.93 21.97
CA SER A 289 -5.35 2.10 23.42
C SER A 289 -5.15 3.57 23.82
N LYS A 290 -5.23 3.86 25.12
CA LYS A 290 -4.80 5.14 25.68
C LYS A 290 -3.30 5.37 25.52
N ASP A 291 -2.50 4.30 25.46
CA ASP A 291 -1.03 4.41 25.44
C ASP A 291 -0.40 4.26 24.05
N TRP A 292 -1.14 3.74 23.07
CA TRP A 292 -0.67 3.59 21.69
C TRP A 292 -1.80 3.73 20.66
N ALA A 293 -1.43 4.11 19.44
CA ALA A 293 -2.37 4.26 18.34
C ALA A 293 -1.74 3.89 16.98
N ILE A 294 -2.58 3.45 16.05
CA ILE A 294 -2.20 3.20 14.67
C ILE A 294 -1.82 4.54 14.01
N SER A 295 -0.56 4.68 13.60
CA SER A 295 -0.05 5.87 12.92
C SER A 295 -0.03 5.73 11.40
N LYS A 296 0.06 4.49 10.90
CA LYS A 296 0.07 4.19 9.46
C LYS A 296 -0.57 2.84 9.20
N TYR A 297 -1.39 2.79 8.17
CA TYR A 297 -2.10 1.60 7.76
C TYR A 297 -2.05 1.50 6.23
N LEU A 298 -1.54 0.38 5.71
CA LEU A 298 -1.35 0.14 4.28
C LEU A 298 -2.07 -1.13 3.86
N ASP A 299 -3.11 -0.96 3.05
CA ASP A 299 -3.98 -2.04 2.60
C ASP A 299 -4.00 -2.21 1.09
N GLN A 300 -4.33 -3.44 0.66
CA GLN A 300 -4.78 -3.70 -0.71
C GLN A 300 -6.00 -4.61 -0.69
N ASN A 301 -7.13 -4.11 -1.18
CA ASN A 301 -8.42 -4.75 -1.48
C ASN A 301 -9.10 -5.56 -0.35
N THR A 302 -8.38 -6.38 0.43
CA THR A 302 -8.86 -7.19 1.57
C THR A 302 -7.73 -7.68 2.50
N ILE A 303 -6.46 -7.32 2.25
CA ILE A 303 -5.28 -7.82 2.96
C ILE A 303 -4.43 -6.64 3.44
N THR A 304 -4.08 -6.65 4.72
CA THR A 304 -3.24 -5.62 5.33
C THR A 304 -1.77 -5.91 5.05
N LYS A 305 -1.10 -5.01 4.31
CA LYS A 305 0.34 -5.17 4.00
C LYS A 305 1.23 -4.75 5.16
N GLN A 306 0.81 -3.72 5.90
CA GLN A 306 1.58 -3.16 6.99
C GLN A 306 0.70 -2.33 7.93
N ILE A 307 0.87 -2.54 9.24
CA ILE A 307 0.33 -1.67 10.29
C ILE A 307 1.49 -1.12 11.09
N VAL A 308 1.55 0.21 11.27
CA VAL A 308 2.48 0.86 12.18
C VAL A 308 1.70 1.38 13.39
N VAL A 309 2.10 0.92 14.57
CA VAL A 309 1.53 1.33 15.85
C VAL A 309 2.57 2.13 16.60
N LYS A 310 2.21 3.33 17.02
CA LYS A 310 3.08 4.26 17.73
C LYS A 310 2.64 4.36 19.19
N HIS A 311 3.60 4.22 20.09
CA HIS A 311 3.39 4.54 21.50
C HIS A 311 3.25 6.06 21.67
N GLN A 312 2.30 6.51 22.49
CA GLN A 312 2.00 7.93 22.64
C GLN A 312 3.10 8.67 23.42
N SER A 313 3.62 8.05 24.48
CA SER A 313 4.66 8.66 25.34
C SER A 313 6.09 8.28 24.95
N SER A 314 6.30 7.23 24.16
CA SER A 314 7.64 6.74 23.80
C SER A 314 7.92 6.97 22.31
N SER A 315 9.21 7.03 21.95
CA SER A 315 9.62 7.14 20.53
C SER A 315 9.60 5.80 19.79
N ILE A 316 8.99 4.76 20.38
CA ILE A 316 8.93 3.41 19.81
C ILE A 316 7.73 3.29 18.87
N GLN A 317 7.97 2.63 17.74
CA GLN A 317 6.94 2.27 16.78
C GLN A 317 7.10 0.79 16.44
N LEU A 318 6.01 0.04 16.55
CA LEU A 318 5.93 -1.35 16.12
C LEU A 318 5.39 -1.39 14.71
N ARG A 319 5.99 -2.20 13.85
CA ARG A 319 5.60 -2.34 12.46
C ARG A 319 5.26 -3.79 12.16
N PHE A 320 3.97 -4.07 12.20
CA PHE A 320 3.40 -5.38 11.90
C PHE A 320 3.46 -5.63 10.39
N VAL A 321 4.08 -6.73 10.01
CA VAL A 321 4.23 -7.19 8.63
C VAL A 321 4.04 -8.69 8.56
N ASP A 322 3.44 -9.16 7.47
CA ASP A 322 3.33 -10.60 7.19
C ASP A 322 4.55 -11.06 6.42
N PHE A 323 5.22 -12.11 6.88
CA PHE A 323 6.36 -12.72 6.20
C PHE A 323 6.04 -13.12 4.75
N LYS A 324 4.78 -13.44 4.43
CA LYS A 324 4.35 -13.77 3.06
C LYS A 324 4.48 -12.61 2.08
N ILE A 325 4.66 -11.37 2.53
CA ILE A 325 5.02 -10.28 1.61
C ILE A 325 6.46 -10.44 1.08
N TYR A 326 7.29 -11.25 1.76
CA TYR A 326 8.66 -11.59 1.40
C TYR A 326 8.80 -13.02 0.83
N SER A 327 7.73 -13.82 0.80
CA SER A 327 7.82 -15.26 0.53
C SER A 327 6.63 -15.74 -0.29
N MET A 328 6.88 -16.57 -1.30
CA MET A 328 5.83 -17.18 -2.12
C MET A 328 5.28 -18.47 -1.50
N GLN A 329 5.88 -18.96 -0.41
CA GLN A 329 5.52 -20.20 0.23
C GLN A 329 4.19 -20.05 0.98
N HIS A 330 3.26 -20.95 0.70
CA HIS A 330 1.94 -20.94 1.31
C HIS A 330 1.93 -21.52 2.73
N LYS A 331 2.93 -22.32 3.10
CA LYS A 331 3.03 -22.98 4.42
C LYS A 331 4.39 -22.69 5.04
N LEU A 332 4.39 -22.51 6.36
CA LEU A 332 5.60 -22.26 7.14
C LEU A 332 6.66 -23.36 6.91
N LYS A 333 6.24 -24.63 6.85
CA LYS A 333 7.11 -25.76 6.56
C LYS A 333 7.88 -25.63 5.25
N ASP A 334 7.24 -25.08 4.21
CA ASP A 334 7.83 -24.95 2.90
C ASP A 334 8.84 -23.80 2.91
N ALA A 335 8.53 -22.70 3.64
CA ALA A 335 9.47 -21.60 3.86
C ALA A 335 10.72 -22.05 4.64
N VAL A 336 10.57 -22.86 5.68
CA VAL A 336 11.72 -23.39 6.44
C VAL A 336 12.52 -24.41 5.64
N ARG A 337 11.86 -25.24 4.82
CA ARG A 337 12.57 -26.13 3.90
C ARG A 337 13.40 -25.35 2.87
N ASP A 338 12.81 -24.31 2.28
CA ASP A 338 13.42 -23.59 1.15
C ASP A 338 14.47 -22.55 1.60
N PHE A 339 14.30 -21.95 2.78
CA PHE A 339 15.14 -20.85 3.28
C PHE A 339 15.80 -21.12 4.63
N GLY A 340 15.37 -22.14 5.38
CA GLY A 340 16.00 -22.54 6.63
C GLY A 340 17.09 -23.59 6.43
N ASN A 341 17.61 -24.14 7.52
CA ASN A 341 18.70 -25.11 7.50
C ASN A 341 18.25 -26.55 7.18
N GLY A 342 17.03 -26.74 6.66
CA GLY A 342 16.44 -28.05 6.36
C GLY A 342 15.91 -28.82 7.58
N PHE A 343 16.23 -28.40 8.81
CA PHE A 343 15.75 -29.03 10.05
C PHE A 343 14.41 -28.44 10.50
N TYR A 344 13.33 -28.77 9.77
CA TYR A 344 12.00 -28.37 10.18
C TYR A 344 11.44 -29.27 11.29
N LYS A 345 11.56 -28.85 12.55
CA LYS A 345 10.89 -29.46 13.69
C LYS A 345 9.64 -28.65 14.04
N LYS A 346 8.52 -28.87 13.34
CA LYS A 346 7.21 -28.36 13.80
C LYS A 346 6.59 -29.35 14.76
N GLY A 347 6.08 -28.85 15.88
CA GLY A 347 5.19 -29.63 16.72
C GLY A 347 3.87 -29.94 15.99
N ARG A 348 3.00 -30.72 16.64
CA ARG A 348 1.67 -31.05 16.11
C ARG A 348 0.64 -30.66 17.15
N PHE A 349 -0.34 -29.85 16.75
CA PHE A 349 -1.41 -29.44 17.64
C PHE A 349 -2.78 -29.75 17.01
N PRO A 350 -3.73 -30.31 17.78
CA PRO A 350 -5.03 -30.73 17.27
C PRO A 350 -6.03 -29.56 17.20
N HIS A 351 -5.84 -28.67 16.23
CA HIS A 351 -6.61 -27.43 16.05
C HIS A 351 -8.13 -27.63 15.91
N GLU A 352 -8.59 -28.71 15.26
CA GLU A 352 -10.03 -28.99 15.08
C GLU A 352 -10.69 -29.64 16.31
N PHE A 353 -9.89 -30.22 17.21
CA PHE A 353 -10.39 -30.88 18.42
C PHE A 353 -10.72 -29.88 19.52
N ILE A 354 -9.90 -28.83 19.64
CA ILE A 354 -10.09 -27.76 20.61
C ILE A 354 -11.08 -26.72 20.05
N ASN A 355 -12.10 -26.39 20.84
CA ASN A 355 -13.13 -25.42 20.50
C ASN A 355 -13.58 -24.63 21.73
N THR A 356 -14.45 -23.65 21.52
CA THR A 356 -14.95 -22.74 22.57
C THR A 356 -15.59 -23.44 23.76
N ASN A 357 -16.10 -24.67 23.59
CA ASN A 357 -16.84 -25.37 24.63
C ASN A 357 -15.94 -26.31 25.46
N ASN A 358 -14.82 -26.77 24.90
CA ASN A 358 -13.99 -27.79 25.55
C ASN A 358 -12.57 -27.34 25.89
N TYR A 359 -12.10 -26.19 25.39
CA TYR A 359 -10.68 -25.82 25.50
C TYR A 359 -10.13 -25.84 26.94
N MET A 360 -10.87 -25.30 27.93
CA MET A 360 -10.41 -25.34 29.33
C MET A 360 -10.29 -26.77 29.86
N ASN A 361 -11.32 -27.60 29.63
CA ASN A 361 -11.34 -28.97 30.14
C ASN A 361 -10.27 -29.82 29.45
N GLU A 362 -10.12 -29.68 28.13
CA GLU A 362 -9.16 -30.47 27.37
C GLU A 362 -7.71 -30.03 27.60
N LEU A 363 -7.42 -28.73 27.76
CA LEU A 363 -6.05 -28.24 27.95
C LEU A 363 -5.53 -28.38 29.39
N ASN A 364 -6.43 -28.51 30.38
CA ASN A 364 -6.04 -28.77 31.78
C ASN A 364 -5.66 -30.23 32.06
N LYS A 365 -5.90 -31.14 31.11
CA LYS A 365 -5.55 -32.55 31.26
C LYS A 365 -4.04 -32.79 31.20
N SER A 366 -3.57 -33.73 32.01
CA SER A 366 -2.18 -34.21 32.02
C SER A 366 -1.92 -35.35 31.01
N GLU A 367 -2.97 -36.04 30.57
CA GLU A 367 -2.87 -37.06 29.52
C GLU A 367 -2.52 -36.44 28.16
N GLN A 368 -1.85 -37.21 27.30
CA GLN A 368 -1.59 -36.79 25.92
C GLN A 368 -2.90 -36.74 25.11
N PHE A 369 -2.89 -36.02 24.00
CA PHE A 369 -4.01 -36.02 23.05
C PHE A 369 -4.12 -37.39 22.39
N PRO A 370 -5.33 -37.96 22.27
CA PRO A 370 -5.53 -39.20 21.52
C PRO A 370 -5.29 -38.96 20.02
N ILE A 371 -4.95 -40.01 19.26
CA ILE A 371 -4.58 -39.87 17.83
C ILE A 371 -5.72 -39.29 17.00
N GLU A 372 -6.96 -39.60 17.37
CA GLU A 372 -8.19 -39.13 16.74
C GLU A 372 -8.39 -37.62 16.89
N ALA A 373 -7.77 -36.99 17.89
CA ALA A 373 -7.82 -35.53 18.06
C ALA A 373 -7.12 -34.81 16.88
N PHE A 374 -6.21 -35.48 16.18
CA PHE A 374 -5.48 -34.91 15.04
C PHE A 374 -6.17 -35.11 13.70
N ASP A 375 -7.35 -35.74 13.67
CA ASP A 375 -8.09 -35.97 12.44
C ASP A 375 -8.58 -34.63 11.85
N ASN A 376 -8.22 -34.40 10.59
CA ASN A 376 -8.67 -33.23 9.84
C ASN A 376 -9.94 -33.61 9.06
N LYS A 377 -11.10 -33.18 9.57
CA LYS A 377 -12.42 -33.52 9.00
C LYS A 377 -12.62 -32.86 7.64
N LEU A 378 -12.11 -31.64 7.47
CA LEU A 378 -12.27 -30.85 6.23
C LEU A 378 -11.53 -31.47 5.03
N ARG A 379 -10.35 -32.04 5.27
CA ARG A 379 -9.51 -32.65 4.22
C ARG A 379 -9.61 -34.17 4.21
N ASN A 380 -10.43 -34.74 5.08
CA ASN A 380 -10.54 -36.18 5.32
C ASN A 380 -9.16 -36.84 5.46
N LYS A 381 -8.32 -36.28 6.35
CA LYS A 381 -6.93 -36.75 6.57
C LYS A 381 -6.73 -37.14 8.02
N LYS A 382 -6.25 -38.37 8.21
CA LYS A 382 -5.80 -38.89 9.51
C LYS A 382 -4.31 -38.69 9.71
N LEU A 383 -3.88 -38.63 10.97
CA LEU A 383 -2.47 -38.61 11.31
C LEU A 383 -1.87 -40.01 11.15
N SER A 384 -0.65 -40.13 10.61
CA SER A 384 0.03 -41.43 10.54
C SER A 384 0.60 -41.81 11.91
N GLU A 385 0.69 -43.11 12.19
CA GLU A 385 1.20 -43.61 13.47
C GLU A 385 2.61 -43.11 13.80
N ASP A 386 3.52 -43.07 12.82
CA ASP A 386 4.88 -42.56 13.04
C ASP A 386 4.89 -41.11 13.50
N LYS A 387 4.01 -40.30 12.91
CA LYS A 387 3.85 -38.88 13.27
C LYS A 387 3.19 -38.69 14.63
N TYR A 388 2.36 -39.63 15.04
CA TYR A 388 1.77 -39.65 16.38
C TYR A 388 2.79 -40.06 17.43
N LYS A 389 3.67 -41.03 17.13
CA LYS A 389 4.81 -41.39 18.00
C LYS A 389 5.75 -40.18 18.22
N GLU A 390 6.06 -39.42 17.17
CA GLU A 390 6.80 -38.15 17.28
C GLU A 390 6.14 -37.17 18.26
N TYR A 391 4.80 -37.04 18.16
CA TYR A 391 4.02 -36.20 19.07
C TYR A 391 4.11 -36.69 20.53
N LEU A 392 3.94 -38.00 20.77
CA LEU A 392 3.96 -38.58 22.13
C LEU A 392 5.30 -38.34 22.83
N VAL A 393 6.41 -38.52 22.12
CA VAL A 393 7.77 -38.29 22.67
C VAL A 393 7.94 -36.85 23.14
N GLU A 394 7.42 -35.89 22.36
CA GLU A 394 7.53 -34.48 22.72
C GLU A 394 6.53 -34.10 23.82
N ALA A 395 5.27 -34.53 23.70
CA ALA A 395 4.22 -34.23 24.66
C ALA A 395 4.53 -34.78 26.06
N ALA A 396 5.20 -35.93 26.17
CA ALA A 396 5.62 -36.51 27.44
C ALA A 396 6.57 -35.63 28.27
N LYS A 397 7.19 -34.61 27.67
CA LYS A 397 8.07 -33.65 28.37
C LYS A 397 7.27 -32.55 29.10
N HIS A 398 5.95 -32.50 28.92
CA HIS A 398 5.09 -31.44 29.43
C HIS A 398 4.07 -32.00 30.42
N LYS A 399 3.81 -31.28 31.51
CA LYS A 399 2.96 -31.78 32.60
C LYS A 399 1.48 -31.77 32.24
N ILE A 400 1.02 -30.70 31.60
CA ILE A 400 -0.35 -30.53 31.12
C ILE A 400 -0.36 -30.04 29.68
N ARG A 401 -1.48 -30.24 28.97
CA ARG A 401 -1.62 -29.84 27.56
C ARG A 401 -1.47 -28.33 27.33
N TRP A 402 -1.74 -27.48 28.33
CA TRP A 402 -1.37 -26.04 28.29
C TRP A 402 0.13 -25.81 28.13
N ASP A 403 0.97 -26.57 28.83
CA ASP A 403 2.44 -26.43 28.73
C ASP A 403 2.92 -26.89 27.34
N TYR A 404 2.27 -27.91 26.77
CA TYR A 404 2.52 -28.34 25.40
C TYR A 404 2.10 -27.28 24.37
N LEU A 405 0.93 -26.65 24.54
CA LEU A 405 0.47 -25.54 23.69
C LEU A 405 1.47 -24.38 23.73
N LYS A 406 1.92 -23.98 24.92
CA LYS A 406 2.94 -22.94 25.08
C LYS A 406 4.21 -23.28 24.31
N TYR A 407 4.70 -24.51 24.46
CA TYR A 407 5.87 -24.99 23.71
C TYR A 407 5.63 -24.96 22.20
N TYR A 408 4.47 -25.44 21.74
CA TYR A 408 4.09 -25.47 20.33
C TYR A 408 4.08 -24.07 19.69
N ASN A 409 3.41 -23.09 20.32
CA ASN A 409 3.33 -21.74 19.78
C ASN A 409 4.70 -21.04 19.76
N ILE A 410 5.51 -21.26 20.81
CA ILE A 410 6.89 -20.74 20.85
C ILE A 410 7.72 -21.32 19.71
N LEU A 411 7.59 -22.62 19.45
CA LEU A 411 8.29 -23.28 18.36
C LEU A 411 7.90 -22.70 16.99
N ASP A 412 6.62 -22.45 16.75
CA ASP A 412 6.12 -21.88 15.49
C ASP A 412 6.66 -20.47 15.20
N THR A 413 6.79 -19.63 16.24
CA THR A 413 7.42 -18.31 16.09
C THR A 413 8.93 -18.38 15.93
N ARG A 414 9.59 -19.34 16.59
CA ARG A 414 11.06 -19.50 16.55
C ARG A 414 11.56 -20.05 15.22
N VAL A 415 10.84 -20.99 14.60
CA VAL A 415 11.25 -21.57 13.30
C VAL A 415 11.24 -20.54 12.16
N LEU A 416 10.50 -19.43 12.32
CA LEU A 416 10.46 -18.35 11.33
C LEU A 416 11.76 -17.52 11.31
N ILE A 417 12.60 -17.61 12.34
CA ILE A 417 13.86 -16.85 12.42
C ILE A 417 14.81 -17.24 11.28
N GLU A 418 15.04 -18.53 11.03
CA GLU A 418 16.02 -18.96 10.03
C GLU A 418 15.65 -18.48 8.61
N PRO A 419 14.40 -18.64 8.12
CA PRO A 419 13.99 -18.08 6.83
C PRO A 419 14.17 -16.57 6.72
N ILE A 420 13.82 -15.82 7.77
CA ILE A 420 13.97 -14.36 7.77
C ILE A 420 15.46 -13.99 7.66
N ASP A 421 16.32 -14.62 8.46
CA ASP A 421 17.75 -14.35 8.47
C ASP A 421 18.42 -14.70 7.15
N TYR A 422 18.08 -15.84 6.57
CA TYR A 422 18.56 -16.21 5.25
C TYR A 422 18.20 -15.16 4.20
N LEU A 423 16.95 -14.67 4.19
CA LEU A 423 16.54 -13.64 3.24
C LEU A 423 17.21 -12.29 3.53
N ILE A 424 17.41 -11.90 4.79
CA ILE A 424 18.16 -10.68 5.14
C ILE A 424 19.58 -10.76 4.57
N GLU A 425 20.29 -11.86 4.80
CA GLU A 425 21.66 -12.05 4.30
C GLU A 425 21.71 -12.13 2.77
N LEU A 426 20.70 -12.74 2.14
CA LEU A 426 20.59 -12.80 0.68
C LEU A 426 20.44 -11.40 0.06
N MET A 427 19.59 -10.55 0.64
CA MET A 427 19.37 -9.17 0.16
C MET A 427 20.57 -8.26 0.47
N LEU A 428 21.27 -8.51 1.59
CA LEU A 428 22.45 -7.75 2.00
C LEU A 428 23.58 -7.82 0.97
N LYS A 429 23.73 -8.94 0.24
CA LYS A 429 24.70 -9.08 -0.86
C LYS A 429 24.58 -7.97 -1.93
N TYR A 430 23.41 -7.35 -2.05
CA TYR A 430 23.14 -6.26 -2.99
C TYR A 430 22.99 -4.89 -2.32
N ASN A 431 23.40 -4.76 -1.05
CA ASN A 431 23.20 -3.58 -0.20
C ASN A 431 21.71 -3.20 -0.02
N VAL A 432 20.83 -4.19 0.04
CA VAL A 432 19.39 -3.99 0.23
C VAL A 432 18.98 -4.47 1.62
N ASP A 433 18.47 -3.56 2.44
CA ASP A 433 17.80 -3.93 3.70
C ASP A 433 16.41 -4.47 3.40
N MET A 434 16.22 -5.78 3.58
CA MET A 434 14.95 -6.45 3.33
C MET A 434 13.83 -5.87 4.18
N LEU A 435 14.07 -5.73 5.49
CA LEU A 435 13.03 -5.31 6.43
C LEU A 435 12.75 -3.81 6.27
N ALA A 436 13.66 -2.97 5.78
CA ALA A 436 13.32 -1.58 5.46
C ALA A 436 12.35 -1.45 4.26
N ASN A 437 12.24 -2.47 3.40
CA ASN A 437 11.33 -2.48 2.25
C ASN A 437 9.92 -2.98 2.62
N ILE A 438 8.95 -2.77 1.72
CA ILE A 438 7.54 -3.15 1.95
C ILE A 438 7.27 -4.60 1.52
N SER A 439 7.99 -5.11 0.51
CA SER A 439 7.72 -6.44 -0.05
C SER A 439 8.92 -6.99 -0.82
N MET A 440 8.87 -8.28 -1.14
CA MET A 440 9.85 -8.93 -2.01
C MET A 440 9.94 -8.24 -3.38
N SER A 441 8.81 -7.79 -3.94
CA SER A 441 8.81 -7.08 -5.23
C SER A 441 9.60 -5.77 -5.17
N GLN A 442 9.54 -5.07 -4.03
CA GLN A 442 10.34 -3.87 -3.82
C GLN A 442 11.83 -4.21 -3.63
N CYS A 443 12.15 -5.27 -2.88
CA CYS A 443 13.52 -5.77 -2.75
C CYS A 443 14.11 -6.17 -4.11
N SER A 444 13.37 -6.94 -4.91
CA SER A 444 13.76 -7.35 -6.27
C SER A 444 14.00 -6.14 -7.18
N ASN A 445 13.12 -5.14 -7.11
CA ASN A 445 13.32 -3.88 -7.84
C ASN A 445 14.60 -3.17 -7.38
N ALA A 446 14.87 -3.10 -6.07
CA ALA A 446 16.11 -2.54 -5.55
C ALA A 446 17.34 -3.31 -6.09
N ILE A 447 17.35 -4.64 -6.00
CA ILE A 447 18.44 -5.48 -6.51
C ILE A 447 18.70 -5.23 -8.00
N LYS A 448 17.65 -5.24 -8.82
CA LYS A 448 17.76 -4.97 -10.26
C LYS A 448 18.47 -3.65 -10.55
N TYR A 449 18.10 -2.60 -9.83
CA TYR A 449 18.74 -1.30 -9.99
C TYR A 449 20.10 -1.21 -9.31
N SER A 450 20.39 -2.03 -8.30
CA SER A 450 21.75 -2.18 -7.76
C SER A 450 22.71 -2.68 -8.84
N MET A 451 22.29 -3.68 -9.61
CA MET A 451 23.05 -4.18 -10.77
C MET A 451 23.22 -3.12 -11.87
N ALA A 452 22.16 -2.38 -12.22
CA ALA A 452 22.24 -1.31 -13.22
C ALA A 452 23.20 -0.16 -12.83
N TYR A 453 23.40 0.04 -11.53
CA TYR A 453 24.28 1.07 -10.96
C TYR A 453 25.61 0.51 -10.42
N ASN A 454 25.99 -0.73 -10.74
CA ASN A 454 27.22 -1.37 -10.22
C ASN A 454 28.52 -0.58 -10.54
N GLY A 455 28.54 0.21 -11.62
CA GLY A 455 29.67 1.10 -11.98
C GLY A 455 29.57 2.52 -11.43
N PHE A 456 28.60 2.80 -10.55
CA PHE A 456 28.41 4.13 -9.98
C PHE A 456 29.40 4.41 -8.85
N GLY A 457 30.10 5.52 -8.97
CA GLY A 457 30.97 6.12 -7.97
C GLY A 457 30.63 7.60 -7.81
N ILE A 458 30.52 8.07 -6.57
CA ILE A 458 30.12 9.46 -6.28
C ILE A 458 31.09 10.52 -6.83
N ASN A 459 32.34 10.11 -7.08
CA ASN A 459 33.38 10.96 -7.69
C ASN A 459 33.68 10.57 -9.15
N GLY A 460 32.86 9.71 -9.77
CA GLY A 460 33.04 9.31 -11.15
C GLY A 460 32.83 10.48 -12.12
N ASP A 461 33.55 10.42 -13.25
CA ASP A 461 33.32 11.35 -14.35
C ASP A 461 32.22 10.81 -15.28
N TYR A 462 31.06 11.46 -15.22
CA TYR A 462 29.87 11.12 -16.01
C TYR A 462 29.42 12.30 -16.87
N ASN A 463 30.35 13.20 -17.20
CA ASN A 463 30.04 14.31 -18.09
C ASN A 463 29.78 13.75 -19.49
N CYS A 464 28.55 13.90 -19.97
CA CYS A 464 28.21 13.67 -21.36
C CYS A 464 28.30 15.01 -22.08
N GLU A 465 29.20 15.13 -23.06
CA GLU A 465 29.23 16.30 -23.93
C GLU A 465 27.92 16.35 -24.72
N SER A 466 27.08 17.33 -24.40
CA SER A 466 25.85 17.53 -25.12
C SER A 466 26.17 18.01 -26.53
N THR A 467 25.60 17.36 -27.54
CA THR A 467 25.57 17.86 -28.92
C THR A 467 24.57 19.02 -29.09
N ASP A 468 23.81 19.37 -28.05
CA ASP A 468 22.89 20.50 -28.08
C ASP A 468 23.69 21.81 -28.18
N LYS A 469 23.16 22.76 -28.97
CA LYS A 469 23.73 24.10 -29.10
C LYS A 469 23.82 24.78 -27.73
N SER A 470 24.89 25.54 -27.52
CA SER A 470 25.04 26.44 -26.38
C SER A 470 23.81 27.32 -26.23
N ILE A 471 23.40 27.58 -25.00
CA ILE A 471 22.24 28.44 -24.77
C ILE A 471 22.49 29.86 -25.25
N GLU A 472 21.48 30.43 -25.89
CA GLU A 472 21.38 31.87 -26.10
C GLU A 472 20.12 32.35 -25.39
N ILE A 473 20.30 33.00 -24.24
CA ILE A 473 19.18 33.53 -23.48
C ILE A 473 18.61 34.76 -24.19
N THR A 474 17.28 34.92 -24.12
CA THR A 474 16.59 36.09 -24.67
C THR A 474 16.31 37.11 -23.58
N TYR A 475 16.06 38.37 -23.96
CA TYR A 475 15.68 39.42 -23.03
C TYR A 475 14.41 39.07 -22.23
N ASN A 476 13.43 38.44 -22.88
CA ASN A 476 12.20 37.97 -22.22
C ASN A 476 12.48 36.89 -21.18
N TYR A 477 13.41 35.98 -21.48
CA TYR A 477 13.84 34.96 -20.51
C TYR A 477 14.52 35.59 -19.29
N TRP A 478 15.41 36.57 -19.53
CA TRP A 478 16.10 37.28 -18.45
C TRP A 478 15.14 38.07 -17.57
N ARG A 479 14.20 38.83 -18.17
CA ARG A 479 13.15 39.54 -17.43
C ARG A 479 12.35 38.61 -16.53
N ALA A 480 11.87 37.48 -17.06
CA ALA A 480 11.12 36.50 -16.28
C ALA A 480 11.93 35.89 -15.12
N LYS A 481 13.26 35.78 -15.27
CA LYS A 481 14.15 35.33 -14.19
C LYS A 481 14.33 36.39 -13.11
N MET A 482 14.56 37.64 -13.51
CA MET A 482 14.67 38.79 -12.61
C MET A 482 13.40 38.93 -11.75
N ASP A 483 12.22 38.92 -12.37
CA ASP A 483 10.94 38.99 -11.67
C ASP A 483 10.81 37.86 -10.64
N SER A 484 11.22 36.64 -11.02
CA SER A 484 11.23 35.50 -10.12
C SER A 484 12.21 35.63 -8.96
N TYR A 485 13.36 36.29 -9.15
CA TYR A 485 14.33 36.53 -8.07
C TYR A 485 13.81 37.56 -7.07
N ILE A 486 13.24 38.66 -7.56
CA ILE A 486 12.60 39.69 -6.73
C ILE A 486 11.48 39.07 -5.89
N GLU A 487 10.60 38.28 -6.51
CA GLU A 487 9.52 37.61 -5.78
C GLU A 487 10.05 36.65 -4.69
N GLN A 488 11.11 35.90 -4.98
CA GLN A 488 11.73 35.00 -4.01
C GLN A 488 12.35 35.73 -2.81
N ASP A 489 12.96 36.89 -3.04
CA ASP A 489 13.62 37.68 -2.02
C ASP A 489 12.60 38.43 -1.16
N ASN A 490 11.58 39.03 -1.80
CA ASN A 490 10.47 39.69 -1.10
C ASN A 490 9.70 38.72 -0.21
N ARG A 491 9.39 37.50 -0.69
CA ARG A 491 8.73 36.46 0.11
C ARG A 491 9.52 36.03 1.35
N LYS A 492 10.82 36.31 1.38
CA LYS A 492 11.72 35.97 2.49
C LYS A 492 12.19 37.21 3.27
N GLY A 493 11.65 38.39 2.97
CA GLY A 493 12.01 39.65 3.64
C GLY A 493 13.47 40.06 3.43
N ARG A 494 14.08 39.66 2.31
CA ARG A 494 15.47 40.06 1.98
C ARG A 494 15.47 41.42 1.29
N ASP A 495 16.53 42.17 1.52
CA ASP A 495 16.79 43.40 0.76
C ASP A 495 17.00 43.07 -0.73
N SER A 496 16.20 43.71 -1.57
CA SER A 496 16.19 43.55 -3.03
C SER A 496 16.63 44.82 -3.75
N SER A 497 17.05 45.87 -3.03
CA SER A 497 17.49 47.16 -3.59
C SER A 497 18.63 47.01 -4.60
N ASN A 498 19.55 46.09 -4.36
CA ASN A 498 20.73 45.81 -5.19
C ASN A 498 20.62 44.51 -5.99
N ASN A 499 19.40 44.01 -6.23
CA ASN A 499 19.23 42.81 -7.05
C ASN A 499 19.67 43.05 -8.50
N VAL A 500 20.06 41.97 -9.18
CA VAL A 500 20.36 41.99 -10.62
C VAL A 500 19.23 42.64 -11.42
N THR A 501 19.58 43.50 -12.36
CA THR A 501 18.61 44.30 -13.12
C THR A 501 18.53 43.83 -14.58
N ILE A 502 17.65 44.47 -15.34
CA ILE A 502 17.54 44.21 -16.77
C ILE A 502 18.82 44.62 -17.54
N ASP A 503 19.56 45.60 -17.02
CA ASP A 503 20.81 46.12 -17.61
C ASP A 503 21.97 45.12 -17.48
N ASP A 504 21.87 44.15 -16.56
CA ASP A 504 22.85 43.07 -16.43
C ASP A 504 22.70 41.96 -17.50
N TYR A 505 21.78 42.12 -18.46
CA TYR A 505 21.47 41.10 -19.47
C TYR A 505 22.70 40.63 -20.25
N ASP A 506 23.48 41.54 -20.84
CA ASP A 506 24.62 41.17 -21.68
C ASP A 506 25.72 40.48 -20.87
N TYR A 507 25.93 40.93 -19.63
CA TYR A 507 26.87 40.32 -18.69
C TYR A 507 26.49 38.86 -18.40
N PHE A 508 25.24 38.58 -18.03
CA PHE A 508 24.81 37.21 -17.73
C PHE A 508 24.63 36.35 -18.99
N LYS A 509 24.34 36.96 -20.15
CA LYS A 509 24.32 36.26 -21.45
C LYS A 509 25.69 35.66 -21.75
N GLU A 510 26.75 36.45 -21.62
CA GLU A 510 28.13 35.95 -21.83
C GLU A 510 28.57 34.95 -20.75
N ILE A 511 28.18 35.15 -19.49
CA ILE A 511 28.43 34.16 -18.43
C ILE A 511 27.81 32.81 -18.76
N PHE A 512 26.52 32.76 -19.12
CA PHE A 512 25.88 31.47 -19.41
C PHE A 512 26.38 30.81 -20.69
N LYS A 513 26.97 31.58 -21.60
CA LYS A 513 27.58 31.08 -22.84
C LYS A 513 28.96 30.46 -22.58
N ASN A 514 29.77 31.11 -21.75
CA ASN A 514 31.20 30.77 -21.59
C ASN A 514 31.51 29.98 -20.31
N GLN A 515 30.63 30.03 -19.29
CA GLN A 515 30.82 29.31 -18.04
C GLN A 515 29.99 28.03 -17.95
N LEU A 516 30.36 27.17 -17.01
CA LEU A 516 29.66 25.93 -16.68
C LEU A 516 28.82 26.12 -15.41
N CYS A 517 27.84 25.25 -15.21
CA CYS A 517 27.10 25.22 -13.96
C CYS A 517 28.03 24.93 -12.79
N HIS A 518 28.10 25.85 -11.82
CA HIS A 518 28.99 25.75 -10.66
C HIS A 518 28.88 24.41 -9.90
N MET A 519 27.68 23.82 -9.79
CA MET A 519 27.46 22.60 -9.00
C MET A 519 27.75 21.28 -9.73
N CYS A 520 27.55 21.25 -11.05
CA CYS A 520 27.63 20.00 -11.82
C CYS A 520 28.61 20.08 -12.99
N ASN A 521 29.28 21.21 -13.19
CA ASN A 521 30.27 21.44 -14.23
C ASN A 521 29.81 21.12 -15.66
N ALA A 522 28.52 21.30 -15.95
CA ALA A 522 27.95 21.04 -17.28
C ALA A 522 27.54 22.35 -17.98
N ARG A 523 27.53 22.34 -19.32
CA ARG A 523 27.24 23.49 -20.21
C ARG A 523 25.77 23.88 -20.27
N PHE A 524 25.43 25.16 -20.19
CA PHE A 524 24.03 25.59 -20.23
C PHE A 524 23.38 25.36 -21.60
N THR A 525 22.17 24.77 -21.60
CA THR A 525 21.36 24.49 -22.79
C THR A 525 19.87 24.76 -22.51
N TRP A 526 19.00 24.74 -23.53
CA TRP A 526 17.55 24.87 -23.29
C TRP A 526 16.93 23.67 -22.54
N LYS A 527 17.57 22.50 -22.61
CA LYS A 527 17.24 21.33 -21.77
C LYS A 527 17.80 21.51 -20.35
N ASN A 528 19.00 22.09 -20.21
CA ASN A 528 19.67 22.38 -18.94
C ASN A 528 19.71 23.89 -18.67
N ARG A 529 18.53 24.48 -18.42
CA ARG A 529 18.36 25.93 -18.37
C ARG A 529 19.17 26.60 -17.24
N PRO A 530 19.85 27.73 -17.52
CA PRO A 530 20.58 28.50 -16.54
C PRO A 530 19.66 29.16 -15.51
N THR A 531 20.23 29.44 -14.35
CA THR A 531 19.65 30.24 -13.29
C THR A 531 20.78 30.78 -12.43
N LEU A 532 20.49 31.74 -11.58
CA LEU A 532 21.42 32.22 -10.57
C LEU A 532 21.13 31.54 -9.24
N ASN A 533 22.18 31.04 -8.59
CA ASN A 533 22.12 30.57 -7.21
C ASN A 533 22.82 31.58 -6.31
N ARG A 534 22.22 31.89 -5.15
CA ARG A 534 22.84 32.75 -4.14
C ARG A 534 24.07 32.07 -3.52
N ILE A 535 25.11 32.86 -3.30
CA ILE A 535 26.27 32.47 -2.50
C ILE A 535 25.88 32.50 -1.01
N ASP A 536 25.33 33.62 -0.55
CA ASP A 536 24.77 33.82 0.78
C ASP A 536 23.23 33.90 0.71
N ASN A 537 22.56 32.96 1.38
CA ASN A 537 21.10 32.88 1.41
C ASN A 537 20.42 33.93 2.30
N SER A 538 21.18 34.69 3.09
CA SER A 538 20.67 35.81 3.88
C SER A 538 20.51 37.09 3.03
N LYS A 539 21.25 37.21 1.93
CA LYS A 539 21.25 38.36 1.01
C LYS A 539 20.38 38.12 -0.23
N GLY A 540 19.95 39.21 -0.88
CA GLY A 540 19.25 39.18 -2.17
C GLY A 540 20.13 38.68 -3.32
N HIS A 541 19.55 38.58 -4.51
CA HIS A 541 20.29 38.22 -5.74
C HIS A 541 21.05 39.43 -6.31
N SER A 542 22.00 39.98 -5.56
CA SER A 542 22.94 40.98 -6.10
C SER A 542 23.99 40.32 -7.00
N LYS A 543 24.58 41.11 -7.91
CA LYS A 543 25.56 40.62 -8.92
C LYS A 543 26.78 39.93 -8.31
N ASP A 544 27.20 40.38 -7.14
CA ASP A 544 28.31 39.89 -6.31
C ASP A 544 27.91 38.72 -5.38
N ASN A 545 26.61 38.46 -5.20
CA ASN A 545 26.09 37.37 -4.37
C ASN A 545 25.51 36.20 -5.17
N VAL A 546 25.75 36.14 -6.49
CA VAL A 546 25.17 35.12 -7.37
C VAL A 546 26.21 34.38 -8.19
N ILE A 547 25.93 33.11 -8.43
CA ILE A 547 26.75 32.22 -9.28
C ILE A 547 25.88 31.47 -10.28
N PRO A 548 26.37 31.22 -11.51
CA PRO A 548 25.61 30.54 -12.55
C PRO A 548 25.42 29.05 -12.18
N CYS A 549 24.18 28.61 -12.22
CA CYS A 549 23.78 27.26 -11.83
C CYS A 549 22.65 26.74 -12.71
N TYR A 550 22.54 25.43 -12.88
CA TYR A 550 21.36 24.84 -13.51
C TYR A 550 20.15 24.92 -12.61
N LEU A 551 18.99 25.13 -13.22
CA LEU A 551 17.72 25.11 -12.51
C LEU A 551 17.51 23.82 -11.70
N TYR A 552 17.84 22.65 -12.27
CA TYR A 552 17.76 21.39 -11.54
C TYR A 552 18.71 21.32 -10.35
N CYS A 553 19.97 21.75 -10.52
CA CYS A 553 20.97 21.70 -9.45
C CYS A 553 20.58 22.64 -8.30
N ASN A 554 20.08 23.83 -8.62
CA ASN A 554 19.54 24.76 -7.63
C ASN A 554 18.35 24.16 -6.86
N VAL A 555 17.41 23.51 -7.57
CA VAL A 555 16.26 22.80 -6.95
C VAL A 555 16.70 21.58 -6.14
N CYS A 556 17.75 20.87 -6.56
CA CYS A 556 18.33 19.77 -5.81
C CYS A 556 19.04 20.24 -4.55
N LYS A 557 19.70 21.41 -4.57
CA LYS A 557 20.33 22.04 -3.41
C LYS A 557 19.29 22.41 -2.36
N ALA A 558 18.26 23.21 -2.68
CA ALA A 558 17.11 23.57 -1.83
C ALA A 558 17.25 23.33 -0.29
N ASN A 559 18.19 24.03 0.37
CA ASN A 559 18.54 23.92 1.80
C ASN A 559 18.93 22.51 2.32
N ARG A 560 19.25 21.59 1.43
CA ARG A 560 19.71 20.22 1.73
C ARG A 560 21.22 20.19 1.91
N ASP A 561 21.66 19.15 2.61
CA ASP A 561 23.06 18.79 2.77
C ASP A 561 23.81 18.72 1.42
N GLU A 562 25.00 19.33 1.36
CA GLU A 562 25.80 19.47 0.14
C GLU A 562 26.24 18.11 -0.41
N LYS A 563 26.55 17.16 0.46
CA LYS A 563 26.95 15.81 0.05
C LYS A 563 25.77 15.05 -0.56
N GLN A 564 24.58 15.13 0.04
CA GLN A 564 23.37 14.56 -0.56
C GLN A 564 23.00 15.21 -1.89
N MET A 565 23.20 16.52 -2.03
CA MET A 565 23.02 17.21 -3.30
C MET A 565 23.99 16.66 -4.36
N LYS A 566 25.28 16.55 -4.03
CA LYS A 566 26.31 15.97 -4.91
C LYS A 566 25.92 14.56 -5.37
N LEU A 567 25.46 13.71 -4.44
CA LEU A 567 24.98 12.37 -4.76
C LEU A 567 23.82 12.41 -5.79
N MET A 568 22.80 13.25 -5.58
CA MET A 568 21.67 13.35 -6.51
C MET A 568 22.08 13.82 -7.91
N ILE A 569 23.00 14.79 -7.97
CA ILE A 569 23.55 15.30 -9.24
C ILE A 569 24.30 14.18 -9.97
N GLN A 570 25.18 13.46 -9.26
CA GLN A 570 25.98 12.39 -9.84
C GLN A 570 25.13 11.20 -10.27
N LEU A 571 24.12 10.81 -9.50
CA LEU A 571 23.15 9.79 -9.90
C LEU A 571 22.44 10.17 -11.19
N ARG A 572 22.03 11.44 -11.34
CA ARG A 572 21.41 11.91 -12.57
C ARG A 572 22.39 11.84 -13.75
N LYS A 573 23.63 12.28 -13.57
CA LYS A 573 24.65 12.19 -14.63
C LYS A 573 24.90 10.74 -15.05
N TYR A 574 25.08 9.84 -14.09
CA TYR A 574 25.26 8.42 -14.36
C TYR A 574 24.05 7.82 -15.07
N ALA A 575 22.83 8.15 -14.62
CA ALA A 575 21.61 7.70 -15.27
C ALA A 575 21.52 8.17 -16.72
N LEU A 576 21.88 9.43 -17.01
CA LEU A 576 21.94 9.93 -18.39
C LEU A 576 23.03 9.23 -19.21
N PHE A 577 24.23 9.07 -18.63
CA PHE A 577 25.38 8.41 -19.26
C PHE A 577 25.09 6.95 -19.64
N LYS A 578 24.39 6.21 -18.77
CA LYS A 578 23.98 4.81 -18.98
C LYS A 578 22.58 4.67 -19.59
N GLN A 579 21.91 5.77 -19.93
CA GLN A 579 20.53 5.79 -20.45
C GLN A 579 19.51 5.04 -19.56
N LEU A 580 19.66 5.18 -18.24
CA LEU A 580 18.81 4.54 -17.25
C LEU A 580 17.48 5.28 -17.04
N PRO A 581 16.44 4.57 -16.58
CA PRO A 581 15.13 5.15 -16.30
C PRO A 581 15.17 6.32 -15.30
N MET A 582 14.32 7.32 -15.57
CA MET A 582 14.08 8.47 -14.69
C MET A 582 12.58 8.70 -14.50
N THR A 583 12.20 9.47 -13.49
CA THR A 583 10.79 9.80 -13.22
C THR A 583 10.14 10.58 -14.36
N LEU A 584 8.86 10.32 -14.60
CA LEU A 584 8.08 10.99 -15.65
C LEU A 584 7.86 12.47 -15.35
N THR A 585 7.93 13.28 -16.41
CA THR A 585 7.73 14.73 -16.37
C THR A 585 6.62 15.22 -17.29
N SER A 586 6.02 14.34 -18.10
CA SER A 586 4.95 14.69 -19.04
C SER A 586 3.75 13.76 -18.92
N ASP A 587 2.55 14.34 -19.06
CA ASP A 587 1.30 13.59 -19.03
C ASP A 587 1.20 12.66 -20.25
N GLU A 588 1.70 13.10 -21.40
CA GLU A 588 1.76 12.30 -22.62
C GLU A 588 2.58 11.01 -22.42
N GLY A 589 3.77 11.11 -21.81
CA GLY A 589 4.59 9.94 -21.48
C GLY A 589 3.89 9.01 -20.49
N CYS A 590 3.18 9.57 -19.52
CA CYS A 590 2.39 8.76 -18.57
C CYS A 590 1.22 8.05 -19.26
N GLN A 591 0.49 8.72 -20.16
CA GLN A 591 -0.61 8.14 -20.91
C GLN A 591 -0.13 7.04 -21.87
N LEU A 592 1.00 7.27 -22.57
CA LEU A 592 1.61 6.28 -23.44
C LEU A 592 1.97 5.01 -22.67
N LEU A 593 2.64 5.15 -21.52
CA LEU A 593 2.98 4.01 -20.66
C LEU A 593 1.74 3.31 -20.12
N ARG A 594 0.71 4.06 -19.69
CA ARG A 594 -0.56 3.49 -19.21
C ARG A 594 -1.28 2.67 -20.27
N LYS A 595 -1.29 3.13 -21.53
CA LYS A 595 -1.88 2.38 -22.65
C LYS A 595 -1.19 1.04 -22.89
N GLY A 596 0.10 0.95 -22.57
CA GLY A 596 0.89 -0.29 -22.67
C GLY A 596 0.83 -1.19 -21.42
N ILE A 597 0.22 -0.76 -20.32
CA ILE A 597 0.06 -1.57 -19.10
C ILE A 597 -1.29 -2.28 -19.16
N THR A 598 -1.27 -3.57 -19.50
CA THR A 598 -2.43 -4.47 -19.39
C THR A 598 -2.25 -5.39 -18.18
N GLY A 599 -3.20 -5.36 -17.23
CA GLY A 599 -3.14 -6.11 -15.97
C GLY A 599 -2.58 -5.32 -14.77
N GLY A 600 -2.71 -5.88 -13.56
CA GLY A 600 -2.18 -5.27 -12.34
C GLY A 600 -0.65 -5.15 -12.34
N ILE A 601 -0.10 -4.27 -11.48
CA ILE A 601 1.36 -4.06 -11.32
C ILE A 601 2.00 -5.34 -10.74
N SER A 602 2.22 -6.32 -11.61
CA SER A 602 3.28 -7.29 -11.46
C SER A 602 4.47 -6.73 -12.25
N ASN A 603 5.66 -6.74 -11.66
CA ASN A 603 6.88 -6.47 -12.40
C ASN A 603 7.06 -7.60 -13.42
N VAL A 604 6.44 -7.47 -14.59
CA VAL A 604 6.78 -8.27 -15.75
C VAL A 604 8.21 -7.89 -16.07
N MET A 605 9.17 -8.79 -15.83
CA MET A 605 10.51 -8.63 -16.37
C MET A 605 10.34 -8.41 -17.88
N HIS A 606 10.81 -7.26 -18.39
CA HIS A 606 10.59 -6.85 -19.77
C HIS A 606 10.88 -8.02 -20.72
N ARG A 607 9.87 -8.45 -21.47
CA ARG A 607 10.06 -9.27 -22.66
C ARG A 607 10.80 -8.39 -23.68
N TYR A 608 12.01 -8.77 -24.04
CA TYR A 608 12.82 -8.08 -25.04
C TYR A 608 12.26 -8.44 -26.44
N ASN A 609 12.01 -7.44 -27.30
CA ASN A 609 11.51 -7.67 -28.66
C ASN A 609 12.56 -7.24 -29.69
N ILE A 610 13.11 -8.20 -30.41
CA ILE A 610 13.93 -8.03 -31.61
C ILE A 610 13.07 -8.43 -32.81
N ALA A 611 12.87 -7.49 -33.73
CA ALA A 611 12.08 -7.71 -34.93
C ALA A 611 12.63 -8.90 -35.73
N ARG A 612 11.77 -9.89 -36.01
CA ARG A 612 12.06 -11.14 -36.74
C ARG A 612 12.86 -12.21 -35.98
N GLU A 613 13.26 -11.96 -34.74
CA GLU A 613 13.95 -12.96 -33.90
C GLU A 613 13.09 -13.42 -32.71
N THR A 614 12.41 -12.49 -32.04
CA THR A 614 11.49 -12.82 -30.95
C THR A 614 10.04 -12.75 -31.41
N ARG A 615 9.28 -13.83 -31.23
CA ARG A 615 7.85 -13.89 -31.57
C ARG A 615 7.02 -13.36 -30.38
N ILE A 616 6.19 -12.35 -30.60
CA ILE A 616 5.16 -11.95 -29.64
C ILE A 616 3.99 -12.90 -29.83
N ASN A 617 3.72 -13.76 -28.85
CA ASN A 617 2.52 -14.59 -28.86
C ASN A 617 1.31 -13.69 -28.63
N HIS A 618 0.49 -13.53 -29.68
CA HIS A 618 -0.84 -12.95 -29.60
C HIS A 618 -1.72 -13.93 -28.81
N PHE A 619 -2.52 -13.43 -27.87
CA PHE A 619 -3.45 -14.28 -27.13
C PHE A 619 -4.57 -14.72 -28.09
N GLU A 620 -4.68 -16.02 -28.34
CA GLU A 620 -5.80 -16.58 -29.09
C GLU A 620 -6.85 -17.12 -28.10
N PHE A 621 -8.12 -16.85 -28.40
CA PHE A 621 -9.24 -17.29 -27.59
C PHE A 621 -9.63 -18.72 -28.01
N ASP A 622 -9.43 -19.68 -27.11
CA ASP A 622 -9.86 -21.07 -27.30
C ASP A 622 -11.36 -21.17 -27.00
N GLN A 623 -12.15 -21.34 -28.06
CA GLN A 623 -13.61 -21.43 -27.99
C GLN A 623 -14.10 -22.68 -27.26
N GLU A 624 -13.34 -23.77 -27.25
CA GLU A 624 -13.75 -25.05 -26.66
C GLU A 624 -13.63 -25.00 -25.13
N ASN A 625 -12.56 -24.37 -24.62
CA ASN A 625 -12.27 -24.29 -23.19
C ASN A 625 -12.64 -22.95 -22.53
N LYS A 626 -13.16 -21.98 -23.31
CA LYS A 626 -13.48 -20.61 -22.86
C LYS A 626 -12.30 -19.96 -22.11
N SER A 627 -11.09 -20.07 -22.64
CA SER A 627 -9.88 -19.51 -22.01
C SER A 627 -8.97 -18.85 -23.04
N GLN A 628 -8.08 -17.95 -22.58
CA GLN A 628 -7.04 -17.37 -23.42
C GLN A 628 -5.80 -18.25 -23.37
N LEU A 629 -5.38 -18.77 -24.52
CA LEU A 629 -4.20 -19.64 -24.64
C LEU A 629 -3.04 -18.80 -25.19
N ILE A 630 -1.89 -18.80 -24.49
CA ILE A 630 -0.66 -18.12 -24.96
C ILE A 630 0.10 -19.00 -25.96
N GLU A 631 0.23 -20.30 -25.66
CA GLU A 631 0.74 -21.40 -26.51
C GLU A 631 0.77 -22.66 -25.62
N ARG A 632 0.47 -23.85 -26.16
CA ARG A 632 0.65 -25.12 -25.44
C ARG A 632 1.98 -25.74 -25.87
N ILE A 633 3.03 -25.59 -25.05
CA ILE A 633 4.35 -26.15 -25.33
C ILE A 633 4.45 -27.54 -24.70
N THR A 634 4.48 -28.57 -25.53
CA THR A 634 4.65 -29.98 -25.11
C THR A 634 6.10 -30.47 -25.27
N ASP A 635 6.96 -29.68 -25.91
CA ASP A 635 8.36 -30.01 -26.18
C ASP A 635 9.27 -29.57 -25.03
N GLN A 636 10.01 -30.53 -24.47
CA GLN A 636 10.77 -30.35 -23.23
C GLN A 636 12.05 -29.53 -23.44
N ASP A 637 12.64 -29.53 -24.64
CA ASP A 637 13.86 -28.79 -24.94
C ASP A 637 13.57 -27.32 -25.28
N ARG A 638 12.43 -27.04 -25.90
CA ARG A 638 11.89 -25.68 -26.08
C ARG A 638 11.53 -25.03 -24.74
N CYS A 639 11.05 -25.83 -23.78
CA CYS A 639 10.87 -25.41 -22.39
C CYS A 639 12.21 -25.02 -21.72
N LYS A 640 13.26 -25.82 -21.91
CA LYS A 640 14.61 -25.49 -21.39
C LYS A 640 15.15 -24.21 -22.02
N ALA A 641 14.98 -23.99 -23.33
CA ALA A 641 15.45 -22.76 -24.00
C ALA A 641 14.79 -21.49 -23.45
N LEU A 642 13.51 -21.53 -23.07
CA LEU A 642 12.81 -20.42 -22.40
C LEU A 642 13.26 -20.22 -20.95
N ILE A 643 13.61 -21.31 -20.25
CA ILE A 643 14.10 -21.27 -18.87
C ILE A 643 15.53 -20.69 -18.82
N TYR A 644 16.38 -21.01 -19.80
CA TYR A 644 17.81 -20.68 -19.81
C TYR A 644 18.22 -19.59 -20.84
N ASP A 645 17.33 -18.62 -21.11
CA ASP A 645 17.59 -17.51 -22.04
C ASP A 645 18.89 -16.74 -21.71
N THR A 646 19.80 -16.68 -22.69
CA THR A 646 21.10 -15.97 -22.64
C THR A 646 20.98 -14.45 -22.49
N ASN A 647 19.79 -13.87 -22.66
CA ASN A 647 19.51 -12.43 -22.49
C ASN A 647 19.12 -12.03 -21.05
N ARG A 648 19.28 -12.92 -20.05
CA ARG A 648 19.09 -12.57 -18.64
C ARG A 648 20.09 -11.49 -18.22
N VAL A 649 19.62 -10.47 -17.49
CA VAL A 649 20.44 -9.35 -16.98
C VAL A 649 21.39 -9.78 -15.85
N SER A 650 21.37 -11.05 -15.43
CA SER A 650 22.23 -11.61 -14.40
C SER A 650 22.75 -13.00 -14.80
N ASN A 651 24.08 -13.17 -14.72
CA ASN A 651 24.79 -14.46 -14.88
C ASN A 651 25.03 -15.16 -13.52
N ASP A 652 24.47 -14.65 -12.43
CA ASP A 652 24.65 -15.21 -11.08
C ASP A 652 23.85 -16.51 -10.91
N PRO A 653 24.52 -17.68 -10.74
CA PRO A 653 23.86 -18.97 -10.58
C PRO A 653 22.88 -19.00 -9.39
N LEU A 654 23.14 -18.26 -8.31
CA LEU A 654 22.27 -18.24 -7.14
C LEU A 654 20.91 -17.56 -7.39
N VAL A 655 20.87 -16.62 -8.34
CA VAL A 655 19.63 -15.95 -8.80
C VAL A 655 18.93 -16.78 -9.86
N VAL A 656 19.72 -17.38 -10.76
CA VAL A 656 19.23 -18.16 -11.90
C VAL A 656 18.62 -19.51 -11.46
N ASP A 657 19.26 -20.19 -10.52
CA ASP A 657 18.90 -21.55 -10.10
C ASP A 657 17.82 -21.59 -9.00
N LYS A 658 17.62 -20.49 -8.27
CA LYS A 658 16.65 -20.41 -7.15
C LYS A 658 15.38 -19.58 -7.44
N MET A 659 15.32 -18.83 -8.56
CA MET A 659 14.08 -18.18 -8.99
C MET A 659 13.23 -19.14 -9.83
N LEU A 660 12.18 -19.70 -9.24
CA LEU A 660 11.12 -20.39 -9.98
C LEU A 660 10.31 -19.36 -10.78
N LEU A 661 10.46 -19.36 -12.11
CA LEU A 661 9.57 -18.60 -12.99
C LEU A 661 8.22 -19.33 -13.06
N PHE A 662 7.17 -18.70 -12.54
CA PHE A 662 5.81 -19.25 -12.59
C PHE A 662 5.09 -18.74 -13.85
N VAL A 663 4.73 -19.64 -14.76
CA VAL A 663 3.75 -19.38 -15.81
C VAL A 663 2.40 -19.83 -15.26
N ALA A 664 1.58 -18.88 -14.82
CA ALA A 664 0.23 -19.16 -14.33
C ALA A 664 -0.76 -19.24 -15.50
N GLU A 665 -1.52 -20.33 -15.59
CA GLU A 665 -2.82 -20.34 -16.24
C GLU A 665 -3.80 -19.56 -15.32
N ILE A 666 -4.11 -18.32 -15.67
CA ILE A 666 -5.13 -17.54 -14.96
C ILE A 666 -6.48 -17.88 -15.59
N LYS A 667 -7.29 -18.69 -14.91
CA LYS A 667 -8.73 -18.81 -15.20
C LYS A 667 -9.45 -17.56 -14.71
N GLY A 668 -9.34 -16.49 -15.49
CA GLY A 668 -10.18 -15.30 -15.33
C GLY A 668 -11.45 -15.47 -16.16
N HIS A 669 -12.53 -15.94 -15.56
CA HIS A 669 -13.85 -15.88 -16.19
C HIS A 669 -14.48 -14.52 -15.83
N VAL A 670 -14.57 -13.62 -16.81
CA VAL A 670 -15.54 -12.51 -16.78
C VAL A 670 -16.56 -12.88 -17.84
N ASP A 671 -17.80 -13.13 -17.42
CA ASP A 671 -18.89 -13.40 -18.35
C ASP A 671 -19.07 -12.18 -19.27
N VAL A 672 -19.17 -12.41 -20.58
CA VAL A 672 -19.37 -11.37 -21.61
C VAL A 672 -20.63 -10.54 -21.33
N ARG A 673 -21.64 -11.09 -20.64
CA ARG A 673 -22.82 -10.34 -20.19
C ARG A 673 -22.46 -9.20 -19.25
N TYR A 674 -21.41 -9.37 -18.43
CA TYR A 674 -20.97 -8.38 -17.45
C TYR A 674 -20.18 -7.20 -18.05
N ILE A 675 -19.65 -7.33 -19.28
CA ILE A 675 -18.97 -6.22 -19.98
C ILE A 675 -20.00 -5.33 -20.69
N ASN A 676 -21.06 -5.92 -21.23
CA ASN A 676 -22.09 -5.17 -21.93
C ASN A 676 -23.09 -4.48 -20.99
N GLU A 677 -23.27 -4.96 -19.76
CA GLU A 677 -24.04 -4.25 -18.72
C GLU A 677 -23.33 -3.01 -18.16
N VAL A 678 -22.02 -2.84 -18.39
CA VAL A 678 -21.24 -1.70 -17.85
C VAL A 678 -20.96 -0.63 -18.92
N ILE A 679 -21.24 -0.92 -20.19
CA ILE A 679 -20.98 0.01 -21.31
C ILE A 679 -22.27 0.58 -21.93
N ASN A 680 -23.46 0.10 -21.58
CA ASN A 680 -24.73 0.75 -21.95
C ASN A 680 -25.52 1.15 -20.71
#